data_AF-A0A836IDG6-F1
#
_entry.id   AF-A0A836IDG6-F1
#
_cell.length_a   1.000
_cell.length_b   1.000
_cell.length_c   1.000
_cell.angle_alpha   90.00
_cell.angle_beta   90.00
_cell.angle_gamma   90.00
#
_symmetry.space_group_name_H-M   'P 1'
#
loop_
_entity.id
_entity.type
_entity.pdbx_description
1 polymer ?
#
loop_
_entity_poly.entity_id
_entity_poly.type
_entity_poly.pdbx_seq_one_letter_code
_entity_poly.pdbx_strand_id
1 'polypeptide(L)'
;MHRLETLSKHLQDNIYVRIERRGAVGLIRMLGSAPPRSQVGGCVLCAPMRGQILRALKALEADTGCVIIVLTSTSHRFFSSGIDISNFKECLVSDPTAHPPVPSLSELTAAVARCPKVCIAAIRGLCSSWGLELALAADYRICEVNARFRFPEVLFGITPSGGGAQRLVCQVGVPQALNMLCYGRPLHAKEAYQIGLIEAPACGALRMWTALTDFIQRHVMAGTTLTRGAEEEEARAAKALALSRRRTSPAYAAIPFFKRGWCAWLEHKLRESVPREVQAPYRAIEAVKLAVTHSCRDGGLTDPPSSSGACGTDPATAYAAAEKALFESCLLLSEAQASQHLLRAAQRTSMTWEMRSMGQQRPSQGQFITDNSSTAGPHAAQPTDAPAPVHAPRTDDATMPLGLKTVAVIGSGTMGSSIALMLLWQADIEVILVVMNPVRLQTARQTIEKYLRGCVEAHRLSVHRCDDMLRRLHVTGSCIGSAPSPLVDVDLVFECAPEVPGVKENIFAQLDSVCKPSTILATSSSAQDVNKLAAVTRRPGQVLGMHFFPPANESPLVEVIRGTATEVWVVERIMHLLCLLDKYPIVSISRHGYVGTRLLLAALYQAYAMLEDGCFPLQIDSALRKSFHFTRGIFELEDIMGLDVIAMARASMSAAAAQDHASSTPPPKRVSIGPSEPGAVELSNAWWLPSRAVYDIPNGLIAAGAIGRKAGEGWYTYVTTEEATLKHRLRHPIASWVWTKSSPRHVGAKNDVSGESGAGAASGEDGTPTSSNATTGLAATASRRRYPLLSLQSLIMQHSYSVEYRTIDCSRHRRITRRPFRDEEIFERIVLAMVNEAAKIMADGIITDAADIDCISVYGFGFPAWKGGLCYYADNVAGIDKIVQRMQVYHRALGSDEFPAPCEALKKMQTKGLTFSTVSRSVFSKSAGV
;
A
#
# COMPACT_ATOMS: atom_id res chain seq x y z
N MET A 1 21.81 17.62 25.95
CA MET A 1 20.97 18.14 27.05
C MET A 1 19.76 18.93 26.53
N HIS A 2 19.91 19.92 25.65
CA HIS A 2 18.79 20.74 25.17
C HIS A 2 17.62 19.96 24.47
N ARG A 3 17.92 18.87 23.76
CA ARG A 3 16.89 17.96 23.19
C ARG A 3 16.09 17.18 24.25
N LEU A 4 16.68 16.88 25.40
CA LEU A 4 16.03 16.12 26.49
C LEU A 4 15.08 17.02 27.30
N GLU A 5 15.43 18.29 27.51
CA GLU A 5 14.53 19.30 28.09
C GLU A 5 13.28 19.52 27.21
N THR A 6 13.45 19.50 25.88
CA THR A 6 12.36 19.62 24.91
C THR A 6 11.42 18.40 24.97
N LEU A 7 11.97 17.20 25.09
CA LEU A 7 11.23 15.94 25.29
C LEU A 7 10.49 15.92 26.64
N SER A 8 11.11 16.39 27.72
CA SER A 8 10.49 16.51 29.05
C SER A 8 9.30 17.46 29.08
N LYS A 9 9.38 18.62 28.41
CA LYS A 9 8.22 19.52 28.21
C LYS A 9 7.11 18.87 27.36
N HIS A 10 7.47 18.25 26.23
CA HIS A 10 6.49 17.54 25.38
C HIS A 10 5.79 16.35 26.07
N LEU A 11 6.46 15.69 27.03
CA LEU A 11 5.90 14.62 27.85
C LEU A 11 4.82 15.09 28.82
N GLN A 12 4.82 16.39 29.16
CA GLN A 12 3.91 17.01 30.14
C GLN A 12 2.69 17.66 29.47
N ASP A 13 2.83 18.25 28.27
CA ASP A 13 1.77 19.07 27.65
C ASP A 13 0.76 18.29 26.80
N ASN A 14 1.12 17.14 26.23
CA ASN A 14 0.26 16.36 25.33
C ASN A 14 -0.30 15.09 25.98
N ILE A 15 -1.62 14.89 25.90
CA ILE A 15 -2.29 13.69 26.40
C ILE A 15 -2.30 12.62 25.31
N TYR A 16 -1.62 11.49 25.56
CA TYR A 16 -1.59 10.31 24.68
C TYR A 16 -2.41 9.15 25.22
N VAL A 17 -2.65 9.11 26.54
CA VAL A 17 -3.40 8.06 27.22
C VAL A 17 -4.44 8.67 28.14
N ARG A 18 -5.67 8.15 28.11
CA ARG A 18 -6.71 8.46 29.10
C ARG A 18 -6.99 7.23 29.97
N ILE A 19 -7.16 7.48 31.26
CA ILE A 19 -7.58 6.48 32.24
C ILE A 19 -9.07 6.69 32.49
N GLU A 20 -9.84 5.61 32.47
CA GLU A 20 -11.25 5.61 32.82
C GLU A 20 -11.51 4.51 33.84
N ARG A 21 -12.39 4.76 34.81
CA ARG A 21 -12.69 3.80 35.89
C ARG A 21 -14.17 3.40 35.85
N ARG A 22 -14.45 2.10 35.85
CA ARG A 22 -15.82 1.53 35.86
C ARG A 22 -15.89 0.36 36.83
N GLY A 23 -16.47 0.55 38.02
CA GLY A 23 -16.63 -0.54 39.01
C GLY A 23 -15.29 -1.15 39.42
N ALA A 24 -15.06 -2.44 39.18
CA ALA A 24 -13.76 -3.12 39.40
C ALA A 24 -12.78 -3.06 38.20
N VAL A 25 -13.20 -2.45 37.08
CA VAL A 25 -12.42 -2.38 35.83
C VAL A 25 -11.79 -1.00 35.59
N GLY A 26 -10.48 -0.95 35.41
CA GLY A 26 -9.75 0.23 34.93
C GLY A 26 -9.49 0.12 33.43
N LEU A 27 -9.76 1.18 32.67
CA LEU A 27 -9.49 1.27 31.24
C LEU A 27 -8.30 2.20 30.99
N ILE A 28 -7.32 1.69 30.25
CA ILE A 28 -6.23 2.48 29.68
C ILE A 28 -6.54 2.64 28.19
N ARG A 29 -6.98 3.83 27.80
CA ARG A 29 -7.32 4.19 26.43
C ARG A 29 -6.18 4.95 25.78
N MET A 30 -5.53 4.31 24.82
CA MET A 30 -4.55 4.98 23.97
C MET A 30 -5.28 5.90 22.97
N LEU A 31 -4.85 7.15 22.88
CA LEU A 31 -5.45 8.15 22.01
C LEU A 31 -4.84 8.08 20.62
N GLY A 32 -5.70 8.14 19.59
CA GLY A 32 -5.25 8.30 18.20
C GLY A 32 -4.64 9.68 17.91
N SER A 33 -4.71 10.60 18.88
CA SER A 33 -4.22 11.98 18.81
C SER A 33 -2.83 12.14 19.43
N ALA A 34 -1.88 11.27 19.05
CA ALA A 34 -0.52 11.76 19.02
C ALA A 34 -0.51 12.96 18.05
N PRO A 35 0.12 14.11 18.38
CA PRO A 35 0.32 15.19 17.40
C PRO A 35 0.96 14.55 16.15
N PRO A 36 0.61 15.03 14.94
CA PRO A 36 0.63 14.23 13.74
C PRO A 36 2.08 13.91 13.37
N ARG A 37 2.54 12.75 13.84
CA ARG A 37 3.90 12.25 13.61
C ARG A 37 3.89 10.83 13.08
N SER A 38 2.74 10.14 13.07
CA SER A 38 2.63 8.82 12.46
C SER A 38 1.65 8.84 11.31
N GLN A 39 2.15 8.60 10.10
CA GLN A 39 1.39 8.63 8.84
C GLN A 39 0.21 7.66 8.77
N VAL A 40 0.27 6.59 9.55
CA VAL A 40 -0.84 5.67 9.74
C VAL A 40 -1.62 6.26 10.90
N GLY A 41 -2.74 6.93 10.65
CA GLY A 41 -3.55 7.65 11.65
C GLY A 41 -4.05 6.76 12.79
N GLY A 42 -3.14 6.35 13.67
CA GLY A 42 -3.26 5.23 14.57
C GLY A 42 -2.34 5.35 15.78
N CYS A 43 -2.61 4.53 16.80
CA CYS A 43 -1.90 4.56 18.06
C CYS A 43 -0.47 4.00 17.93
N VAL A 44 0.52 4.88 17.83
CA VAL A 44 1.94 4.52 17.80
C VAL A 44 2.55 4.56 19.21
N LEU A 45 3.40 3.57 19.51
CA LEU A 45 4.07 3.44 20.80
C LEU A 45 5.36 4.28 20.88
N CYS A 46 5.23 5.59 20.62
CA CYS A 46 6.31 6.55 20.79
C CYS A 46 6.72 6.66 22.27
N ALA A 47 7.89 7.26 22.55
CA ALA A 47 8.39 7.44 23.91
C ALA A 47 7.36 8.06 24.88
N PRO A 48 6.63 9.15 24.52
CA PRO A 48 5.57 9.70 25.36
C PRO A 48 4.40 8.76 25.64
N MET A 49 3.91 8.06 24.62
CA MET A 49 2.85 7.07 24.76
C MET A 49 3.27 5.98 25.74
N ARG A 50 4.47 5.40 25.58
CA ARG A 50 4.99 4.34 26.46
C ARG A 50 5.12 4.81 27.91
N GLY A 51 5.64 6.01 28.14
CA GLY A 51 5.72 6.61 29.47
C GLY A 51 4.34 6.81 30.11
N GLN A 52 3.34 7.28 29.35
CA GLN A 52 1.98 7.46 29.86
C GLN A 52 1.25 6.14 30.11
N ILE A 53 1.43 5.12 29.27
CA ILE A 53 0.87 3.78 29.50
C ILE A 53 1.45 3.20 30.80
N LEU A 54 2.78 3.30 31.02
CA LEU A 54 3.39 2.79 32.25
C LEU A 54 2.85 3.51 33.49
N ARG A 55 2.73 4.84 33.45
CA ARG A 55 2.12 5.61 34.56
C ARG A 55 0.68 5.19 34.83
N ALA A 56 -0.13 5.05 33.78
CA ALA A 56 -1.51 4.61 33.89
C ALA A 56 -1.63 3.20 34.48
N LEU A 57 -0.76 2.29 34.03
CA LEU A 57 -0.68 0.94 34.58
C LEU A 57 -0.33 0.97 36.07
N LYS A 58 0.68 1.74 36.49
CA LYS A 58 1.09 1.86 37.90
C LYS A 58 0.02 2.50 38.78
N ALA A 59 -0.68 3.52 38.28
CA ALA A 59 -1.80 4.13 38.99
C ALA A 59 -2.94 3.14 39.21
N LEU A 60 -3.33 2.41 38.15
CA LEU A 60 -4.37 1.38 38.25
C LEU A 60 -3.91 0.16 39.05
N GLU A 61 -2.62 -0.18 39.08
CA GLU A 61 -2.05 -1.23 39.92
C GLU A 61 -2.16 -0.87 41.41
N ALA A 62 -1.90 0.38 41.78
CA ALA A 62 -2.02 0.87 43.16
C ALA A 62 -3.47 1.04 43.64
N ASP A 63 -4.44 1.25 42.75
CA ASP A 63 -5.86 1.41 43.10
C ASP A 63 -6.48 0.10 43.62
N THR A 64 -6.69 -0.02 44.93
CA THR A 64 -7.27 -1.23 45.56
C THR A 64 -8.68 -1.57 45.09
N GLY A 65 -9.44 -0.62 44.53
CA GLY A 65 -10.75 -0.90 43.96
C GLY A 65 -10.66 -1.56 42.58
N CYS A 66 -9.52 -1.44 41.89
CA CYS A 66 -9.31 -1.96 40.55
C CYS A 66 -8.77 -3.39 40.61
N VAL A 67 -9.44 -4.30 39.92
CA VAL A 67 -9.09 -5.73 39.87
C VAL A 67 -8.72 -6.15 38.44
N ILE A 68 -9.31 -5.49 37.45
CA ILE A 68 -9.10 -5.75 36.02
C ILE A 68 -8.62 -4.48 35.32
N ILE A 69 -7.59 -4.60 34.48
CA ILE A 69 -7.07 -3.50 33.65
C ILE A 69 -7.30 -3.85 32.18
N VAL A 70 -8.02 -3.00 31.45
CA VAL A 70 -8.26 -3.16 30.02
C VAL A 70 -7.40 -2.16 29.23
N LEU A 71 -6.49 -2.69 28.41
CA LEU A 71 -5.71 -1.93 27.43
C LEU A 71 -6.53 -1.86 26.13
N THR A 72 -6.77 -0.65 25.63
CA THR A 72 -7.49 -0.46 24.36
C THR A 72 -7.12 0.86 23.70
N SER A 73 -7.64 1.09 22.50
CA SER A 73 -7.49 2.33 21.74
C SER A 73 -8.83 3.03 21.57
N THR A 74 -8.79 4.35 21.47
CA THR A 74 -9.95 5.15 21.04
C THR A 74 -10.26 4.97 19.57
N SER A 75 -9.29 4.56 18.76
CA SER A 75 -9.47 4.32 17.33
C SER A 75 -10.22 3.01 17.08
N HIS A 76 -11.14 3.04 16.11
CA HIS A 76 -11.84 1.87 15.59
C HIS A 76 -10.99 1.13 14.54
N ARG A 77 -9.89 1.74 14.07
CA ARG A 77 -9.02 1.22 13.00
C ARG A 77 -7.73 0.61 13.54
N PHE A 78 -7.26 1.06 14.70
CA PHE A 78 -5.99 0.64 15.27
C PHE A 78 -6.11 0.41 16.77
N PHE A 79 -5.75 -0.79 17.22
CA PHE A 79 -5.32 -0.99 18.60
C PHE A 79 -3.96 -0.31 18.77
N SER A 80 -3.00 -0.68 17.92
CA SER A 80 -1.75 0.03 17.74
C SER A 80 -1.10 -0.36 16.41
N SER A 81 -0.57 0.64 15.71
CA SER A 81 0.20 0.46 14.47
C SER A 81 1.65 0.02 14.74
N GLY A 82 2.10 0.09 15.99
CA GLY A 82 3.40 -0.40 16.45
C GLY A 82 4.44 0.69 16.67
N ILE A 83 5.65 0.44 16.19
CA ILE A 83 6.79 1.36 16.31
C ILE A 83 6.54 2.68 15.57
N ASP A 84 7.03 3.79 16.14
CA ASP A 84 7.09 5.05 15.40
C ASP A 84 8.22 4.99 14.39
N ILE A 85 7.88 4.55 13.18
CA ILE A 85 8.82 4.49 12.09
C ILE A 85 9.38 5.89 11.77
N SER A 86 8.64 6.96 12.08
CA SER A 86 9.09 8.33 11.77
C SER A 86 10.23 8.80 12.63
N ASN A 87 10.19 8.42 13.89
CA ASN A 87 11.21 8.74 14.86
C ASN A 87 11.82 7.44 15.38
N PHE A 88 12.26 6.59 14.46
CA PHE A 88 12.78 5.25 14.77
C PHE A 88 13.89 5.31 15.84
N LYS A 89 14.77 6.32 15.79
CA LYS A 89 15.81 6.54 16.81
C LYS A 89 15.25 6.95 18.18
N GLU A 90 14.18 7.75 18.21
CA GLU A 90 13.52 8.16 19.45
C GLU A 90 12.73 7.01 20.09
N CYS A 91 12.25 6.05 19.28
CA CYS A 91 11.61 4.84 19.80
C CYS A 91 12.54 4.02 20.69
N LEU A 92 13.85 4.06 20.43
CA LEU A 92 14.86 3.33 21.20
C LEU A 92 15.27 4.05 22.49
N VAL A 93 14.77 5.27 22.72
CA VAL A 93 15.03 5.99 23.97
C VAL A 93 14.38 5.23 25.12
N SER A 94 15.22 4.85 26.09
CA SER A 94 14.84 4.45 27.44
C SER A 94 15.58 5.37 28.38
N ASP A 95 14.85 6.05 29.26
CA ASP A 95 15.41 6.94 30.26
C ASP A 95 14.65 6.76 31.58
N PRO A 96 15.18 5.92 32.49
CA PRO A 96 14.59 5.74 33.82
C PRO A 96 14.79 6.97 34.72
N THR A 97 15.72 7.87 34.38
CA THR A 97 16.01 9.10 35.14
C THR A 97 15.17 10.29 34.70
N ALA A 98 14.52 10.20 33.53
CA ALA A 98 13.60 11.23 33.06
C ALA A 98 12.44 11.42 34.05
N HIS A 99 11.97 12.66 34.16
CA HIS A 99 10.76 13.01 34.89
C HIS A 99 9.70 13.53 33.91
N PRO A 100 8.73 12.70 33.51
CA PRO A 100 8.47 11.32 33.94
C PRO A 100 9.33 10.25 33.21
N PRO A 101 9.54 9.06 33.81
CA PRO A 101 10.40 8.03 33.25
C PRO A 101 9.85 7.49 31.93
N VAL A 102 10.75 7.25 30.98
CA VAL A 102 10.43 6.72 29.65
C VAL A 102 10.95 5.29 29.59
N PRO A 103 10.08 4.27 29.66
CA PRO A 103 10.52 2.88 29.64
C PRO A 103 10.93 2.46 28.24
N SER A 104 11.82 1.46 28.10
CA SER A 104 11.95 0.69 26.85
C SER A 104 10.66 -0.10 26.55
N LEU A 105 10.49 -0.61 25.32
CA LEU A 105 9.31 -1.47 25.03
C LEU A 105 9.36 -2.73 25.90
N SER A 106 10.53 -3.35 26.03
CA SER A 106 10.72 -4.54 26.86
C SER A 106 10.36 -4.30 28.33
N GLU A 107 10.74 -3.15 28.89
CA GLU A 107 10.33 -2.74 30.24
C GLU A 107 8.81 -2.56 30.37
N LEU A 108 8.17 -1.92 29.38
CA LEU A 108 6.73 -1.72 29.38
C LEU A 108 5.96 -3.06 29.29
N THR A 109 6.34 -3.94 28.35
CA THR A 109 5.69 -5.25 28.21
C THR A 109 5.97 -6.15 29.41
N ALA A 110 7.15 -6.05 30.03
CA ALA A 110 7.46 -6.72 31.28
C ALA A 110 6.58 -6.21 32.43
N ALA A 111 6.37 -4.89 32.54
CA ALA A 111 5.49 -4.30 33.54
C ALA A 111 4.04 -4.77 33.40
N VAL A 112 3.51 -4.81 32.17
CA VAL A 112 2.15 -5.35 31.90
C VAL A 112 2.07 -6.83 32.27
N ALA A 113 3.07 -7.62 31.88
CA ALA A 113 3.09 -9.06 32.13
C ALA A 113 3.22 -9.41 33.62
N ARG A 114 3.95 -8.60 34.41
CA ARG A 114 4.16 -8.77 35.86
C ARG A 114 3.07 -8.13 36.72
N CYS A 115 2.16 -7.35 36.15
CA CYS A 115 1.09 -6.71 36.90
C CYS A 115 0.28 -7.79 37.65
N PRO A 116 0.02 -7.63 38.97
CA PRO A 116 -0.73 -8.62 39.75
C PRO A 116 -2.21 -8.69 39.36
N LYS A 117 -2.73 -7.65 38.69
CA LYS A 117 -4.12 -7.55 38.22
C LYS A 117 -4.30 -8.26 36.89
N VAL A 118 -5.55 -8.59 36.57
CA VAL A 118 -5.89 -9.19 35.27
C VAL A 118 -5.84 -8.12 34.19
N CYS A 119 -4.90 -8.25 33.26
CA CYS A 119 -4.71 -7.35 32.12
C CYS A 119 -5.40 -7.93 30.87
N ILE A 120 -6.30 -7.19 30.25
CA ILE A 120 -7.02 -7.59 29.03
C ILE A 120 -6.69 -6.62 27.90
N ALA A 121 -6.21 -7.11 26.75
CA ALA A 121 -6.11 -6.33 25.52
C ALA A 121 -7.41 -6.41 24.72
N ALA A 122 -8.16 -5.30 24.65
CA ALA A 122 -9.36 -5.16 23.83
C ALA A 122 -9.00 -4.53 22.48
N ILE A 123 -8.90 -5.38 21.45
CA ILE A 123 -8.24 -5.12 20.18
C ILE A 123 -9.25 -4.82 19.07
N ARG A 124 -9.08 -3.65 18.44
CA ARG A 124 -9.95 -3.17 17.36
C ARG A 124 -9.09 -2.85 16.15
N GLY A 125 -9.50 -3.29 14.96
CA GLY A 125 -8.73 -3.09 13.75
C GLY A 125 -7.30 -3.66 13.82
N LEU A 126 -6.28 -2.89 13.42
CA LEU A 126 -4.91 -3.37 13.31
C LEU A 126 -4.19 -3.38 14.67
N CYS A 127 -3.55 -4.50 14.97
CA CYS A 127 -2.61 -4.72 16.06
C CYS A 127 -1.29 -5.23 15.47
N SER A 128 -0.33 -4.32 15.30
CA SER A 128 0.88 -4.56 14.51
C SER A 128 2.15 -4.26 15.30
N SER A 129 3.22 -5.02 15.04
CA SER A 129 4.56 -4.79 15.58
C SER A 129 4.54 -4.63 17.12
N TRP A 130 5.15 -3.58 17.66
CA TRP A 130 5.19 -3.27 19.10
C TRP A 130 3.81 -3.26 19.78
N GLY A 131 2.75 -2.94 19.03
CA GLY A 131 1.37 -3.04 19.51
C GLY A 131 0.95 -4.47 19.80
N LEU A 132 1.35 -5.41 18.95
CA LEU A 132 1.13 -6.84 19.17
C LEU A 132 2.00 -7.37 20.31
N GLU A 133 3.23 -6.87 20.47
CA GLU A 133 4.08 -7.21 21.62
C GLU A 133 3.43 -6.78 22.95
N LEU A 134 2.85 -5.58 22.98
CA LEU A 134 2.08 -5.09 24.12
C LEU A 134 0.82 -5.95 24.38
N ALA A 135 0.10 -6.33 23.33
CA ALA A 135 -1.07 -7.20 23.46
C ALA A 135 -0.73 -8.63 23.93
N LEU A 136 0.42 -9.17 23.51
CA LEU A 136 0.93 -10.47 23.99
C LEU A 136 1.35 -10.43 25.46
N ALA A 137 1.70 -9.25 25.99
CA ALA A 137 1.98 -9.07 27.41
C ALA A 137 0.71 -9.09 28.29
N ALA A 138 -0.47 -8.82 27.73
CA ALA A 138 -1.76 -8.91 28.42
C ALA A 138 -2.18 -10.38 28.66
N ASP A 139 -2.91 -10.64 29.74
CA ASP A 139 -3.33 -12.00 30.13
C ASP A 139 -4.32 -12.57 29.13
N TYR A 140 -5.25 -11.73 28.66
CA TYR A 140 -6.27 -12.08 27.68
C TYR A 140 -6.29 -11.07 26.53
N ARG A 141 -6.65 -11.53 25.32
CA ARG A 141 -6.82 -10.77 24.09
C ARG A 141 -8.21 -11.05 23.52
N ILE A 142 -9.00 -9.99 23.39
CA ILE A 142 -10.35 -10.03 22.84
C ILE A 142 -10.38 -9.07 21.65
N CYS A 143 -10.94 -9.49 20.51
CA CYS A 143 -10.86 -8.70 19.29
C CYS A 143 -12.17 -8.61 18.49
N GLU A 144 -12.27 -7.57 17.63
CA GLU A 144 -13.35 -7.46 16.64
C GLU A 144 -13.14 -8.42 15.46
N VAL A 145 -14.20 -8.75 14.72
CA VAL A 145 -14.14 -9.63 13.51
C VAL A 145 -13.13 -9.15 12.46
N ASN A 146 -13.03 -7.84 12.28
CA ASN A 146 -12.12 -7.22 11.33
C ASN A 146 -10.70 -7.00 11.89
N ALA A 147 -10.39 -7.47 13.10
CA ALA A 147 -9.08 -7.28 13.69
C ALA A 147 -7.99 -8.01 12.89
N ARG A 148 -6.82 -7.38 12.80
CA ARG A 148 -5.67 -7.89 12.05
C ARG A 148 -4.42 -7.86 12.92
N PHE A 149 -3.66 -8.94 12.89
CA PHE A 149 -2.45 -9.13 13.70
C PHE A 149 -1.25 -9.34 12.80
N ARG A 150 -0.13 -8.67 13.03
CA ARG A 150 1.09 -8.91 12.24
C ARG A 150 2.38 -8.48 12.95
N PHE A 151 3.48 -9.13 12.58
CA PHE A 151 4.86 -8.74 12.87
C PHE A 151 5.56 -8.29 11.57
N PRO A 152 5.44 -7.01 11.16
CA PRO A 152 6.00 -6.53 9.89
C PRO A 152 7.51 -6.29 9.94
N GLU A 153 8.20 -6.57 11.06
CA GLU A 153 9.60 -6.25 11.31
C GLU A 153 10.54 -6.76 10.21
N VAL A 154 10.31 -7.98 9.69
CA VAL A 154 11.10 -8.54 8.60
C VAL A 154 11.06 -7.69 7.32
N LEU A 155 9.95 -7.00 7.06
CA LEU A 155 9.79 -6.08 5.91
C LEU A 155 10.64 -4.82 6.07
N PHE A 156 10.98 -4.47 7.31
CA PHE A 156 11.82 -3.33 7.64
C PHE A 156 13.28 -3.72 7.88
N GLY A 157 13.64 -5.00 7.70
CA GLY A 157 14.97 -5.50 7.98
C GLY A 157 15.31 -5.56 9.47
N ILE A 158 14.31 -5.64 10.35
CA ILE A 158 14.49 -5.68 11.81
C ILE A 158 13.80 -6.91 12.42
N THR A 159 13.93 -7.09 13.74
CA THR A 159 13.24 -8.12 14.53
C THR A 159 12.41 -7.48 15.65
N PRO A 160 11.49 -8.20 16.31
CA PRO A 160 10.86 -7.73 17.54
C PRO A 160 11.90 -7.47 18.64
N SER A 161 11.59 -6.58 19.58
CA SER A 161 12.54 -6.12 20.61
C SER A 161 11.94 -5.89 22.00
N GLY A 162 10.66 -6.21 22.20
CA GLY A 162 9.93 -6.07 23.46
C GLY A 162 9.53 -7.41 24.07
N GLY A 163 10.26 -8.48 23.77
CA GLY A 163 9.92 -9.86 24.13
C GLY A 163 8.79 -10.47 23.32
N GLY A 164 8.46 -9.88 22.17
CA GLY A 164 7.43 -10.36 21.25
C GLY A 164 7.70 -11.77 20.74
N ALA A 165 8.94 -12.06 20.34
CA ALA A 165 9.31 -13.39 19.83
C ALA A 165 9.14 -14.48 20.90
N GLN A 166 9.56 -14.21 22.14
CA GLN A 166 9.38 -15.12 23.27
C GLN A 166 7.91 -15.41 23.54
N ARG A 167 7.10 -14.38 23.76
CA ARG A 167 5.68 -14.55 24.10
C ARG A 167 4.90 -15.19 22.96
N LEU A 168 5.25 -14.87 21.70
CA LEU A 168 4.62 -15.47 20.54
C LEU A 168 4.89 -16.98 20.46
N VAL A 169 6.15 -17.41 20.63
CA VAL A 169 6.49 -18.84 20.65
C VAL A 169 5.75 -19.57 21.77
N CYS A 170 5.63 -18.96 22.95
CA CYS A 170 4.87 -19.54 24.04
C CYS A 170 3.37 -19.65 23.72
N GLN A 171 2.81 -18.69 22.98
CA GLN A 171 1.38 -18.61 22.70
C GLN A 171 0.93 -19.51 21.54
N VAL A 172 1.65 -19.51 20.42
CA VAL A 172 1.22 -20.18 19.16
C VAL A 172 2.16 -21.29 18.70
N GLY A 173 3.25 -21.52 19.43
CA GLY A 173 4.29 -22.50 19.08
C GLY A 173 5.25 -22.03 17.98
N VAL A 174 6.36 -22.77 17.83
CA VAL A 174 7.46 -22.44 16.90
C VAL A 174 7.01 -22.32 15.44
N PRO A 175 6.20 -23.24 14.86
CA PRO A 175 5.87 -23.17 13.44
C PRO A 175 5.07 -21.91 13.08
N GLN A 176 4.07 -21.56 13.90
CA GLN A 176 3.26 -20.37 13.68
C GLN A 176 4.04 -19.08 13.97
N ALA A 177 4.90 -19.09 15.00
CA ALA A 177 5.78 -17.96 15.28
C ALA A 177 6.73 -17.68 14.12
N LEU A 178 7.37 -18.71 13.56
CA LEU A 178 8.21 -18.59 12.38
C LEU A 178 7.44 -18.05 11.17
N ASN A 179 6.22 -18.55 10.94
CA ASN A 179 5.36 -18.09 9.84
C ASN A 179 5.01 -16.59 9.98
N MET A 180 4.73 -16.12 11.19
CA MET A 180 4.42 -14.72 11.45
C MET A 180 5.67 -13.82 11.34
N LEU A 181 6.80 -14.25 11.92
CA LEU A 181 8.01 -13.43 12.02
C LEU A 181 8.84 -13.40 10.73
N CYS A 182 8.92 -14.50 9.98
CA CYS A 182 9.77 -14.59 8.79
C CYS A 182 9.10 -14.02 7.53
N TYR A 183 7.76 -14.00 7.47
CA TYR A 183 7.01 -13.52 6.31
C TYR A 183 6.27 -12.21 6.56
N GLY A 184 6.11 -11.79 7.82
CA GLY A 184 5.37 -10.59 8.20
C GLY A 184 3.90 -10.57 7.76
N ARG A 185 3.33 -11.76 7.54
CA ARG A 185 1.98 -11.95 7.02
C ARG A 185 0.93 -11.46 8.02
N PRO A 186 -0.09 -10.70 7.60
CA PRO A 186 -1.21 -10.38 8.47
C PRO A 186 -2.12 -11.58 8.68
N LEU A 187 -2.47 -11.83 9.94
CA LEU A 187 -3.49 -12.78 10.37
C LEU A 187 -4.80 -12.07 10.67
N HIS A 188 -5.90 -12.66 10.23
CA HIS A 188 -7.24 -12.18 10.57
C HIS A 188 -7.74 -12.84 11.86
N ALA A 189 -8.71 -12.20 12.52
CA ALA A 189 -9.27 -12.65 13.80
C ALA A 189 -9.66 -14.14 13.83
N LYS A 190 -10.28 -14.66 12.76
CA LYS A 190 -10.65 -16.09 12.65
C LYS A 190 -9.44 -17.02 12.77
N GLU A 191 -8.38 -16.73 12.02
CA GLU A 191 -7.16 -17.53 12.02
C GLU A 191 -6.39 -17.34 13.33
N ALA A 192 -6.32 -16.11 13.84
CA ALA A 192 -5.74 -15.81 15.14
C ALA A 192 -6.38 -16.63 16.27
N TYR A 193 -7.69 -16.81 16.23
CA TYR A 193 -8.41 -17.68 17.18
C TYR A 193 -8.03 -19.16 17.00
N GLN A 194 -7.97 -19.65 15.76
CA GLN A 194 -7.63 -21.05 15.46
C GLN A 194 -6.23 -21.46 15.92
N ILE A 195 -5.26 -20.53 15.83
CA ILE A 195 -3.87 -20.79 16.28
C ILE A 195 -3.65 -20.48 17.76
N GLY A 196 -4.68 -20.04 18.50
CA GLY A 196 -4.58 -19.69 19.91
C GLY A 196 -3.92 -18.34 20.20
N LEU A 197 -3.78 -17.44 19.22
CA LEU A 197 -3.25 -16.09 19.43
C LEU A 197 -4.21 -15.21 20.26
N ILE A 198 -5.52 -15.49 20.21
CA ILE A 198 -6.58 -14.78 20.94
C ILE A 198 -7.52 -15.78 21.64
N GLU A 199 -8.13 -15.38 22.76
CA GLU A 199 -8.93 -16.28 23.62
C GLU A 199 -10.42 -16.34 23.29
N ALA A 200 -10.97 -15.27 22.70
CA ALA A 200 -12.41 -15.19 22.42
C ALA A 200 -12.67 -15.02 20.92
N PRO A 201 -13.72 -15.70 20.39
CA PRO A 201 -14.11 -15.55 19.00
C PRO A 201 -14.57 -14.12 18.71
N ALA A 202 -14.28 -13.70 17.49
CA ALA A 202 -14.39 -12.30 17.11
C ALA A 202 -15.84 -11.79 17.08
N CYS A 203 -16.08 -10.63 17.70
CA CYS A 203 -17.42 -10.04 17.81
C CYS A 203 -17.58 -8.80 16.92
N GLY A 204 -18.79 -8.47 16.48
CA GLY A 204 -19.05 -7.21 15.76
C GLY A 204 -18.85 -5.99 16.67
N ALA A 205 -18.54 -4.81 16.12
CA ALA A 205 -18.20 -3.60 16.90
C ALA A 205 -19.26 -3.22 17.97
N LEU A 206 -20.55 -3.28 17.65
CA LEU A 206 -21.65 -3.04 18.61
C LEU A 206 -21.66 -4.05 19.76
N ARG A 207 -21.13 -5.26 19.51
CA ARG A 207 -21.07 -6.37 20.47
C ARG A 207 -19.71 -6.50 21.14
N MET A 208 -18.69 -5.72 20.79
CA MET A 208 -17.35 -5.85 21.37
C MET A 208 -17.38 -5.61 22.88
N TRP A 209 -18.00 -4.51 23.33
CA TRP A 209 -18.07 -4.18 24.75
C TRP A 209 -18.96 -5.14 25.53
N THR A 210 -20.06 -5.60 24.93
CA THR A 210 -20.91 -6.66 25.49
C THR A 210 -20.12 -7.96 25.62
N ALA A 211 -19.41 -8.38 24.56
CA ALA A 211 -18.59 -9.58 24.57
C ALA A 211 -17.43 -9.52 25.57
N LEU A 212 -16.81 -8.35 25.73
CA LEU A 212 -15.81 -8.11 26.77
C LEU A 212 -16.42 -8.27 28.17
N THR A 213 -17.60 -7.69 28.39
CA THR A 213 -18.31 -7.78 29.68
C THR A 213 -18.69 -9.22 29.98
N ASP A 214 -19.28 -9.92 29.02
CA ASP A 214 -19.62 -11.33 29.14
C ASP A 214 -18.38 -12.20 29.39
N PHE A 215 -17.27 -11.92 28.70
CA PHE A 215 -16.02 -12.65 28.90
C PHE A 215 -15.50 -12.45 30.32
N ILE A 216 -15.50 -11.20 30.81
CA ILE A 216 -15.12 -10.87 32.18
C ILE A 216 -16.00 -11.65 33.16
N GLN A 217 -17.32 -11.61 33.00
CA GLN A 217 -18.26 -12.32 33.86
C GLN A 217 -18.07 -13.85 33.81
N ARG A 218 -17.80 -14.43 32.64
CA ARG A 218 -17.70 -15.89 32.51
C ARG A 218 -16.34 -16.47 32.88
N HIS A 219 -15.26 -15.71 32.71
CA HIS A 219 -13.90 -16.24 32.78
C HIS A 219 -12.99 -15.54 33.78
N VAL A 220 -13.36 -14.35 34.26
CA VAL A 220 -12.57 -13.58 35.22
C VAL A 220 -13.31 -13.46 36.56
N MET A 221 -14.63 -13.29 36.53
CA MET A 221 -15.51 -13.08 37.68
C MET A 221 -16.65 -14.13 37.69
N ALA A 222 -16.28 -15.41 37.58
CA ALA A 222 -17.21 -16.50 37.31
C ALA A 222 -18.07 -16.96 38.51
N GLY A 223 -17.91 -16.35 39.70
CA GLY A 223 -18.63 -16.71 40.91
C GLY A 223 -19.80 -15.79 41.27
N THR A 224 -20.69 -16.31 42.11
CA THR A 224 -22.05 -15.83 42.40
C THR A 224 -22.17 -14.84 43.58
N THR A 225 -21.11 -14.16 44.01
CA THR A 225 -21.12 -13.43 45.30
C THR A 225 -20.75 -11.94 45.21
N LEU A 226 -21.65 -11.09 45.70
CA LEU A 226 -21.64 -9.61 45.67
C LEU A 226 -20.63 -8.94 46.66
N THR A 227 -19.60 -9.63 47.12
CA THR A 227 -18.65 -9.09 48.11
C THR A 227 -17.27 -8.83 47.50
N ARG A 228 -16.69 -7.65 47.77
CA ARG A 228 -15.41 -7.19 47.23
C ARG A 228 -14.23 -8.17 47.40
N GLY A 229 -14.23 -8.97 48.48
CA GLY A 229 -13.18 -9.97 48.73
C GLY A 229 -13.23 -11.18 47.79
N ALA A 230 -14.41 -11.61 47.36
CA ALA A 230 -14.59 -12.72 46.41
C ALA A 230 -14.13 -12.31 45.00
N GLU A 231 -14.42 -11.07 44.60
CA GLU A 231 -13.98 -10.47 43.34
C GLU A 231 -12.44 -10.49 43.17
N GLU A 232 -11.70 -10.16 44.23
CA GLU A 232 -10.23 -10.16 44.22
C GLU A 232 -9.65 -11.59 44.13
N GLU A 233 -10.31 -12.58 44.73
CA GLU A 233 -9.88 -13.98 44.72
C GLU A 233 -10.12 -14.66 43.36
N GLU A 234 -11.29 -14.44 42.77
CA GLU A 234 -11.63 -14.94 41.44
C GLU A 234 -10.69 -14.39 40.37
N ALA A 235 -10.40 -13.08 40.42
CA ALA A 235 -9.45 -12.47 39.50
C ALA A 235 -8.03 -12.98 39.70
N ARG A 236 -7.62 -13.29 40.95
CA ARG A 236 -6.31 -13.92 41.23
C ARG A 236 -6.25 -15.34 40.66
N ALA A 237 -7.34 -16.11 40.76
CA ALA A 237 -7.45 -17.42 40.14
C ALA A 237 -7.41 -17.34 38.61
N ALA A 238 -8.13 -16.38 38.02
CA ALA A 238 -8.10 -16.12 36.59
C ALA A 238 -6.70 -15.70 36.11
N LYS A 239 -6.01 -14.84 36.88
CA LYS A 239 -4.60 -14.47 36.63
C LYS A 239 -3.68 -15.69 36.67
N ALA A 240 -3.81 -16.53 37.69
CA ALA A 240 -3.02 -17.76 37.82
C ALA A 240 -3.28 -18.72 36.65
N LEU A 241 -4.54 -18.84 36.20
CA LEU A 241 -4.92 -19.63 35.03
C LEU A 241 -4.35 -19.05 33.72
N ALA A 242 -4.38 -17.73 33.55
CA ALA A 242 -3.78 -17.07 32.39
C ALA A 242 -2.27 -17.29 32.36
N LEU A 243 -1.60 -17.17 33.51
CA LEU A 243 -0.16 -17.44 33.66
C LEU A 243 0.18 -18.91 33.41
N SER A 244 -0.66 -19.86 33.85
CA SER A 244 -0.42 -21.29 33.58
C SER A 244 -0.57 -21.63 32.10
N ARG A 245 -1.50 -20.98 31.37
CA ARG A 245 -1.63 -21.11 29.92
C ARG A 245 -0.43 -20.55 29.15
N ARG A 246 0.24 -19.52 29.66
CA ARG A 246 1.52 -19.04 29.08
C ARG A 246 2.67 -20.02 29.28
N ARG A 247 2.54 -20.91 30.27
CA ARG A 247 3.54 -21.91 30.67
C ARG A 247 3.34 -23.28 30.02
N THR A 248 2.42 -23.47 29.07
CA THR A 248 2.23 -24.78 28.40
C THR A 248 3.26 -25.09 27.31
N SER A 249 4.19 -24.16 27.03
CA SER A 249 5.30 -24.33 26.06
C SER A 249 6.49 -25.24 26.45
N PRO A 250 6.79 -25.61 27.72
CA PRO A 250 7.90 -26.48 28.07
C PRO A 250 7.85 -27.84 27.35
N ALA A 251 6.65 -28.35 27.05
CA ALA A 251 6.48 -29.60 26.31
C ALA A 251 7.03 -29.53 24.87
N TYR A 252 6.90 -28.39 24.19
CA TYR A 252 7.47 -28.19 22.84
C TYR A 252 8.97 -27.93 22.88
N ALA A 253 9.43 -27.17 23.88
CA ALA A 253 10.83 -26.79 24.00
C ALA A 253 11.74 -27.95 24.50
N ALA A 254 11.15 -28.97 25.13
CA ALA A 254 11.82 -30.20 25.56
C ALA A 254 12.07 -31.19 24.40
N ILE A 255 11.38 -31.06 23.26
CA ILE A 255 11.51 -31.99 22.12
C ILE A 255 12.58 -31.47 21.14
N PRO A 256 13.69 -32.21 20.91
CA PRO A 256 14.79 -31.78 20.04
C PRO A 256 14.36 -31.40 18.61
N PHE A 257 13.35 -32.10 18.07
CA PHE A 257 12.79 -31.82 16.75
C PHE A 257 12.19 -30.40 16.66
N PHE A 258 11.43 -29.97 17.67
CA PHE A 258 10.86 -28.61 17.69
C PHE A 258 11.90 -27.54 17.99
N LYS A 259 12.99 -27.90 18.68
CA LYS A 259 14.11 -26.99 18.99
C LYS A 259 15.02 -26.69 17.79
N ARG A 260 15.21 -27.63 16.86
CA ARG A 260 16.14 -27.48 15.71
C ARG A 260 15.56 -27.77 14.33
N GLY A 261 14.63 -28.73 14.22
CA GLY A 261 14.12 -29.22 12.94
C GLY A 261 13.33 -28.18 12.15
N TRP A 262 12.41 -27.46 12.79
CA TRP A 262 11.61 -26.42 12.13
C TRP A 262 12.42 -25.22 11.66
N CYS A 263 13.36 -24.75 12.48
CA CYS A 263 14.25 -23.66 12.10
C CYS A 263 15.13 -24.06 10.91
N ALA A 264 15.74 -25.26 10.95
CA ALA A 264 16.57 -25.76 9.85
C ALA A 264 15.76 -26.01 8.57
N TRP A 265 14.54 -26.55 8.69
CA TRP A 265 13.63 -26.73 7.56
C TRP A 265 13.27 -25.38 6.91
N LEU A 266 12.95 -24.37 7.72
CA LEU A 266 12.61 -23.05 7.19
C LEU A 266 13.82 -22.35 6.58
N GLU A 267 15.01 -22.46 7.18
CA GLU A 267 16.25 -21.96 6.59
C GLU A 267 16.50 -22.55 5.21
N HIS A 268 16.29 -23.87 5.06
CA HIS A 268 16.38 -24.54 3.76
C HIS A 268 15.36 -23.98 2.76
N LYS A 269 14.11 -23.77 3.18
CA LYS A 269 13.07 -23.19 2.31
C LYS A 269 13.33 -21.73 1.94
N LEU A 270 13.89 -20.95 2.84
CA LEU A 270 14.26 -19.56 2.56
C LEU A 270 15.44 -19.50 1.58
N ARG A 271 16.41 -20.43 1.64
CA ARG A 271 17.50 -20.48 0.64
C ARG A 271 17.01 -20.71 -0.80
N GLU A 272 15.87 -21.35 -0.97
CA GLU A 272 15.25 -21.58 -2.29
C GLU A 272 14.47 -20.35 -2.81
N SER A 273 14.03 -19.45 -1.91
CA SER A 273 13.01 -18.44 -2.22
C SER A 273 13.42 -16.99 -1.92
N VAL A 274 14.45 -16.78 -1.10
CA VAL A 274 14.94 -15.46 -0.67
C VAL A 274 16.33 -15.23 -1.27
N PRO A 275 16.57 -14.04 -1.87
CA PRO A 275 17.91 -13.68 -2.35
C PRO A 275 18.96 -13.78 -1.23
N ARG A 276 20.17 -14.21 -1.59
CA ARG A 276 21.26 -14.46 -0.63
C ARG A 276 21.68 -13.19 0.12
N GLU A 277 21.48 -12.03 -0.49
CA GLU A 277 21.79 -10.72 0.08
C GLU A 277 20.84 -10.33 1.22
N VAL A 278 19.64 -10.91 1.27
CA VAL A 278 18.61 -10.55 2.26
C VAL A 278 18.73 -11.44 3.50
N GLN A 279 19.06 -10.82 4.63
CA GLN A 279 19.31 -11.50 5.91
C GLN A 279 18.12 -11.41 6.87
N ALA A 280 17.19 -10.46 6.68
CA ALA A 280 16.09 -10.22 7.61
C ALA A 280 15.28 -11.48 8.03
N PRO A 281 14.87 -12.39 7.13
CA PRO A 281 14.17 -13.62 7.53
C PRO A 281 15.03 -14.57 8.38
N TYR A 282 16.34 -14.60 8.15
CA TYR A 282 17.28 -15.38 8.95
C TYR A 282 17.45 -14.78 10.35
N ARG A 283 17.44 -13.44 10.47
CA ARG A 283 17.40 -12.75 11.77
C ARG A 283 16.12 -13.05 12.55
N ALA A 284 14.98 -13.16 11.87
CA ALA A 284 13.74 -13.60 12.50
C ALA A 284 13.83 -15.03 13.04
N ILE A 285 14.50 -15.95 12.32
CA ILE A 285 14.79 -17.29 12.82
C ILE A 285 15.72 -17.26 14.04
N GLU A 286 16.75 -16.40 14.04
CA GLU A 286 17.60 -16.19 15.22
C GLU A 286 16.81 -15.70 16.42
N ALA A 287 15.86 -14.78 16.23
CA ALA A 287 14.97 -14.31 17.30
C ALA A 287 14.12 -15.45 17.88
N VAL A 288 13.62 -16.36 17.03
CA VAL A 288 12.89 -17.57 17.48
C VAL A 288 13.81 -18.56 18.19
N LYS A 289 15.03 -18.79 17.69
CA LYS A 289 16.02 -19.65 18.37
C LYS A 289 16.33 -19.10 19.76
N LEU A 290 16.56 -17.79 19.87
CA LEU A 290 16.80 -17.10 21.14
C LEU A 290 15.58 -17.21 22.07
N ALA A 291 14.38 -17.03 21.55
CA ALA A 291 13.14 -17.22 22.31
C ALA A 291 13.06 -18.65 22.87
N VAL A 292 13.30 -19.68 22.04
CA VAL A 292 13.24 -21.09 22.47
C VAL A 292 14.31 -21.41 23.51
N THR A 293 15.55 -20.92 23.36
CA THR A 293 16.63 -21.21 24.32
C THR A 293 16.36 -20.62 25.70
N HIS A 294 15.78 -19.41 25.75
CA HIS A 294 15.49 -18.72 27.01
C HIS A 294 14.11 -19.05 27.61
N SER A 295 13.17 -19.58 26.82
CA SER A 295 11.84 -20.02 27.32
C SER A 295 11.88 -21.33 28.12
N CYS A 296 12.98 -22.08 28.07
CA CYS A 296 13.14 -23.39 28.73
C CYS A 296 13.49 -23.32 30.24
N ARG A 297 13.72 -22.15 30.85
CA ARG A 297 14.45 -22.07 32.14
C ARG A 297 13.71 -21.51 33.34
N ASP A 298 12.43 -21.15 33.25
CA ASP A 298 11.62 -20.82 34.44
C ASP A 298 11.11 -22.11 35.10
N GLY A 299 12.04 -22.93 35.59
CA GLY A 299 11.78 -23.99 36.56
C GLY A 299 11.45 -23.34 37.90
N GLY A 300 10.35 -23.78 38.52
CA GLY A 300 9.72 -23.11 39.65
C GLY A 300 10.63 -22.81 40.84
N LEU A 301 10.25 -21.75 41.56
CA LEU A 301 10.52 -21.57 42.98
C LEU A 301 10.06 -22.82 43.76
N THR A 302 10.95 -23.78 43.98
CA THR A 302 10.81 -24.77 45.06
C THR A 302 12.08 -25.03 45.86
N ASP A 303 13.27 -24.56 45.43
CA ASP A 303 14.48 -24.69 46.24
C ASP A 303 15.00 -23.31 46.69
N PRO A 304 15.23 -23.08 48.00
CA PRO A 304 15.91 -21.89 48.47
C PRO A 304 17.35 -21.87 47.91
N PRO A 305 17.92 -20.69 47.61
CA PRO A 305 19.26 -20.60 47.03
C PRO A 305 20.25 -21.22 48.01
N SER A 306 20.90 -22.31 47.59
CA SER A 306 22.08 -22.79 48.28
C SER A 306 23.14 -21.69 48.19
N SER A 307 23.67 -21.34 49.35
CA SER A 307 24.69 -20.33 49.53
C SER A 307 26.01 -20.76 48.88
N SER A 308 26.16 -20.55 47.59
CA SER A 308 27.49 -20.52 46.95
C SER A 308 27.50 -19.50 45.81
N GLY A 309 28.44 -18.56 45.93
CA GLY A 309 28.52 -17.39 45.08
C GLY A 309 28.81 -17.73 43.62
N ALA A 310 27.86 -17.37 42.75
CA ALA A 310 28.14 -17.00 41.38
C ALA A 310 27.15 -15.88 41.00
N CYS A 311 27.69 -14.73 40.62
CA CYS A 311 26.94 -13.61 40.05
C CYS A 311 26.36 -14.04 38.69
N GLY A 312 25.23 -14.74 38.69
CA GLY A 312 24.50 -15.17 37.50
C GLY A 312 23.37 -14.19 37.22
N THR A 313 23.45 -13.48 36.09
CA THR A 313 22.35 -12.63 35.59
C THR A 313 21.06 -13.44 35.43
N ASP A 314 19.94 -12.93 35.94
CA ASP A 314 18.59 -13.49 35.80
C ASP A 314 18.32 -13.90 34.32
N PRO A 315 17.88 -15.14 34.02
CA PRO A 315 17.58 -15.60 32.66
C PRO A 315 16.69 -14.65 31.84
N ALA A 316 15.75 -13.95 32.48
CA ALA A 316 14.90 -12.97 31.81
C ALA A 316 15.68 -11.70 31.39
N THR A 317 16.61 -11.24 32.23
CA THR A 317 17.51 -10.13 31.90
C THR A 317 18.49 -10.49 30.79
N ALA A 318 18.99 -11.74 30.79
CA ALA A 318 19.87 -12.25 29.75
C ALA A 318 19.16 -12.32 28.37
N TYR A 319 17.89 -12.76 28.34
CA TYR A 319 17.10 -12.76 27.11
C TYR A 319 16.87 -11.35 26.57
N ALA A 320 16.44 -10.41 27.43
CA ALA A 320 16.21 -9.03 27.02
C ALA A 320 17.47 -8.36 26.45
N ALA A 321 18.64 -8.63 27.04
CA ALA A 321 19.92 -8.14 26.52
C ALA A 321 20.26 -8.74 25.15
N ALA A 322 20.07 -10.05 24.98
CA ALA A 322 20.34 -10.74 23.72
C ALA A 322 19.36 -10.33 22.60
N GLU A 323 18.08 -10.14 22.90
CA GLU A 323 17.07 -9.66 21.94
C GLU A 323 17.40 -8.23 21.48
N LYS A 324 17.79 -7.36 22.42
CA LYS A 324 18.27 -6.01 22.11
C LYS A 324 19.49 -6.03 21.20
N ALA A 325 20.49 -6.86 21.49
CA ALA A 325 21.70 -6.97 20.67
C ALA A 325 21.38 -7.48 19.24
N LEU A 326 20.48 -8.46 19.11
CA LEU A 326 20.00 -8.94 17.81
C LEU A 326 19.32 -7.82 17.03
N PHE A 327 18.42 -7.08 17.67
CA PHE A 327 17.74 -5.94 17.07
C PHE A 327 18.72 -4.87 16.57
N GLU A 328 19.68 -4.46 17.41
CA GLU A 328 20.70 -3.47 17.05
C GLU A 328 21.58 -3.94 15.88
N SER A 329 21.94 -5.22 15.84
CA SER A 329 22.70 -5.79 14.71
C SER A 329 21.93 -5.73 13.38
N CYS A 330 20.60 -5.83 13.42
CA CYS A 330 19.76 -5.73 12.23
C CYS A 330 19.77 -4.32 11.63
N LEU A 331 19.97 -3.28 12.44
CA LEU A 331 20.01 -1.89 11.96
C LEU A 331 21.21 -1.58 11.06
N LEU A 332 22.24 -2.43 11.08
CA LEU A 332 23.43 -2.33 10.24
C LEU A 332 23.26 -2.98 8.87
N LEU A 333 22.16 -3.74 8.66
CA LEU A 333 21.89 -4.41 7.39
C LEU A 333 21.54 -3.40 6.30
N SER A 334 22.02 -3.67 5.08
CA SER A 334 21.73 -2.83 3.91
C SER A 334 20.22 -2.75 3.62
N GLU A 335 19.50 -3.86 3.78
CA GLU A 335 18.04 -3.87 3.60
C GLU A 335 17.31 -3.04 4.66
N ALA A 336 17.83 -2.96 5.89
CA ALA A 336 17.24 -2.14 6.94
C ALA A 336 17.43 -0.65 6.64
N GLN A 337 18.59 -0.26 6.12
CA GLN A 337 18.86 1.11 5.67
C GLN A 337 17.98 1.51 4.48
N ALA A 338 17.83 0.62 3.49
CA ALA A 338 16.94 0.79 2.36
C ALA A 338 15.47 0.96 2.79
N SER A 339 14.99 0.12 3.71
CA SER A 339 13.64 0.26 4.27
C SER A 339 13.47 1.56 5.05
N GLN A 340 14.46 1.96 5.86
CA GLN A 340 14.42 3.26 6.56
C GLN A 340 14.38 4.45 5.59
N HIS A 341 15.10 4.38 4.46
CA HIS A 341 15.05 5.40 3.41
C HIS A 341 13.63 5.54 2.84
N LEU A 342 13.02 4.44 2.40
CA LEU A 342 11.65 4.43 1.86
C LEU A 342 10.62 4.94 2.86
N LEU A 343 10.78 4.62 4.14
CA LEU A 343 9.87 5.06 5.18
C LEU A 343 10.00 6.56 5.46
N ARG A 344 11.24 7.09 5.50
CA ARG A 344 11.47 8.54 5.61
C ARG A 344 10.95 9.29 4.40
N ALA A 345 11.11 8.72 3.20
CA ALA A 345 10.59 9.27 1.97
C ALA A 345 9.08 9.46 2.06
N ALA A 346 8.35 8.38 2.36
CA ALA A 346 6.92 8.41 2.56
C ALA A 346 6.52 9.46 3.61
N GLN A 347 7.22 9.55 4.75
CA GLN A 347 6.90 10.45 5.87
C GLN A 347 7.01 11.92 5.56
N ARG A 348 8.04 12.32 4.82
CA ARG A 348 8.28 13.74 4.54
C ARG A 348 7.11 14.37 3.83
N THR A 349 6.51 13.68 2.88
CA THR A 349 5.35 14.17 2.14
C THR A 349 4.12 14.32 3.02
N SER A 350 3.93 13.50 4.05
CA SER A 350 2.83 13.73 5.01
C SER A 350 3.14 14.87 6.00
N MET A 351 4.33 14.90 6.61
CA MET A 351 4.64 15.82 7.72
C MET A 351 4.92 17.26 7.31
N THR A 352 5.51 17.49 6.12
CA THR A 352 5.86 18.86 5.67
C THR A 352 4.65 19.76 5.49
N TRP A 353 3.47 19.18 5.28
CA TRP A 353 2.22 19.89 5.06
C TRP A 353 1.41 20.06 6.36
N GLU A 354 1.43 19.06 7.26
CA GLU A 354 0.77 19.16 8.57
C GLU A 354 1.36 20.27 9.46
N MET A 355 2.67 20.56 9.36
CA MET A 355 3.29 21.68 10.09
C MET A 355 2.88 23.06 9.59
N ARG A 356 2.34 23.18 8.36
CA ARG A 356 1.89 24.46 7.79
C ARG A 356 0.40 24.69 7.98
N SER A 357 -0.40 23.62 7.92
CA SER A 357 -1.85 23.66 8.10
C SER A 357 -2.27 23.86 9.56
N MET A 358 -1.45 23.38 10.52
CA MET A 358 -1.58 23.78 11.92
C MET A 358 -0.95 25.17 12.08
N GLY A 359 -1.83 26.19 12.06
CA GLY A 359 -1.45 27.60 12.10
C GLY A 359 -0.25 27.87 13.00
N GLN A 360 0.68 28.67 12.47
CA GLN A 360 1.79 29.23 13.24
C GLN A 360 1.29 29.75 14.60
N GLN A 361 1.56 29.01 15.67
CA GLN A 361 2.33 29.63 16.72
C GLN A 361 3.78 29.22 16.50
N ARG A 362 4.55 30.15 15.95
CA ARG A 362 5.99 30.16 16.23
C ARG A 362 6.10 29.98 17.75
N PRO A 363 6.92 29.06 18.30
CA PRO A 363 7.40 29.32 19.65
C PRO A 363 8.00 30.72 19.59
N SER A 364 7.48 31.63 20.40
CA SER A 364 8.10 32.91 20.64
C SER A 364 9.49 32.62 21.20
N GLN A 365 10.47 32.43 20.30
CA GLN A 365 11.86 32.60 20.65
C GLN A 365 11.96 34.06 21.06
N GLY A 366 12.04 34.28 22.37
CA GLY A 366 12.44 35.55 22.93
C GLY A 366 13.81 35.88 22.39
N GLN A 367 13.87 36.80 21.44
CA GLN A 367 15.01 37.70 21.33
C GLN A 367 14.78 38.77 22.39
N PHE A 368 15.30 38.53 23.60
CA PHE A 368 15.62 39.64 24.49
C PHE A 368 16.90 40.30 23.98
N ILE A 369 16.72 41.59 23.71
CA ILE A 369 17.66 42.70 23.78
C ILE A 369 18.90 42.41 24.65
N THR A 370 20.08 42.61 24.07
CA THR A 370 21.15 43.39 24.70
C THR A 370 21.76 44.30 23.64
N ASP A 371 21.81 45.59 23.96
CA ASP A 371 22.36 46.74 23.23
C ASP A 371 23.78 46.46 22.65
N ASN A 372 24.36 47.16 21.67
CA ASN A 372 24.34 48.59 21.37
C ASN A 372 25.09 48.83 20.04
N SER A 373 24.62 49.74 19.18
CA SER A 373 25.40 50.73 18.39
C SER A 373 24.68 51.15 17.08
N SER A 374 24.08 52.33 17.18
CA SER A 374 23.95 53.38 16.15
C SER A 374 24.44 53.10 14.72
N THR A 375 23.55 53.24 13.74
CA THR A 375 23.59 54.33 12.74
C THR A 375 22.26 54.42 11.99
N ALA A 376 21.76 55.64 11.86
CA ALA A 376 20.52 56.01 11.19
C ALA A 376 20.68 56.09 9.65
N GLY A 377 19.60 55.82 8.92
CA GLY A 377 19.45 56.13 7.49
C GLY A 377 17.99 55.96 7.01
N PRO A 378 17.39 56.90 6.24
CA PRO A 378 15.93 57.09 6.20
C PRO A 378 15.23 56.52 4.95
N HIS A 379 13.93 56.23 5.14
CA HIS A 379 12.80 56.28 4.19
C HIS A 379 12.99 55.92 2.70
N ALA A 380 12.28 54.88 2.25
CA ALA A 380 11.65 54.87 0.94
C ALA A 380 10.26 54.20 1.01
N ALA A 381 9.28 54.88 0.42
CA ALA A 381 7.84 54.72 0.60
C ALA A 381 7.25 53.43 0.00
N GLN A 382 6.24 52.87 0.68
CA GLN A 382 5.31 51.91 0.11
C GLN A 382 4.22 52.62 -0.71
N PRO A 383 3.82 52.10 -1.89
CA PRO A 383 2.52 52.39 -2.47
C PRO A 383 1.49 51.45 -1.87
N THR A 384 0.51 52.05 -1.20
CA THR A 384 -0.75 51.46 -0.75
C THR A 384 -1.65 51.17 -1.95
N ASP A 385 -2.04 49.90 -2.13
CA ASP A 385 -3.37 49.47 -2.62
C ASP A 385 -3.45 47.94 -2.57
N ALA A 386 -3.86 47.42 -1.41
CA ALA A 386 -4.27 46.02 -1.25
C ALA A 386 -5.79 45.99 -1.00
N PRO A 387 -6.57 45.20 -1.77
CA PRO A 387 -7.99 45.02 -1.50
C PRO A 387 -8.18 44.32 -0.14
N ALA A 388 -9.26 44.70 0.55
CA ALA A 388 -9.60 44.29 1.91
C ALA A 388 -9.47 42.77 2.16
N PRO A 389 -9.03 42.35 3.37
CA PRO A 389 -8.86 40.94 3.69
C PRO A 389 -10.21 40.23 3.63
N VAL A 390 -10.33 39.27 2.72
CA VAL A 390 -11.44 38.32 2.66
C VAL A 390 -11.46 37.57 4.00
N HIS A 391 -12.59 37.67 4.70
CA HIS A 391 -12.81 37.06 6.01
C HIS A 391 -12.37 35.59 6.04
N ALA A 392 -11.34 35.30 6.86
CA ALA A 392 -11.04 33.93 7.27
C ALA A 392 -12.25 33.36 8.03
N PRO A 393 -12.79 32.19 7.65
CA PRO A 393 -13.80 31.53 8.47
C PRO A 393 -13.20 31.19 9.83
N ARG A 394 -13.84 31.65 10.91
CA ARG A 394 -13.53 31.23 12.28
C ARG A 394 -13.66 29.71 12.38
N THR A 395 -12.55 29.01 12.59
CA THR A 395 -12.53 27.57 12.85
C THR A 395 -12.66 27.31 14.35
N ASP A 396 -13.87 27.44 14.88
CA ASP A 396 -14.23 26.95 16.21
C ASP A 396 -14.68 25.48 16.08
N ASP A 397 -13.72 24.55 16.10
CA ASP A 397 -13.81 23.18 16.64
C ASP A 397 -12.65 22.32 16.13
N ALA A 398 -11.58 22.21 16.92
CA ALA A 398 -10.42 21.37 16.66
C ALA A 398 -10.73 19.84 16.78
N THR A 399 -11.99 19.43 16.70
CA THR A 399 -12.43 18.03 16.89
C THR A 399 -13.17 17.41 15.69
N MET A 400 -13.40 18.13 14.59
CA MET A 400 -13.98 17.57 13.35
C MET A 400 -12.88 17.30 12.29
N PRO A 401 -12.48 16.04 12.01
CA PRO A 401 -11.14 15.75 11.46
C PRO A 401 -10.82 16.18 10.02
N LEU A 402 -11.74 16.78 9.25
CA LEU A 402 -11.51 17.20 7.84
C LEU A 402 -12.65 18.03 7.24
N GLY A 403 -13.82 18.05 7.89
CA GLY A 403 -15.04 18.70 7.40
C GLY A 403 -15.58 18.14 6.08
N LEU A 404 -15.13 16.96 5.64
CA LEU A 404 -15.65 16.25 4.47
C LEU A 404 -16.77 15.32 4.93
N LYS A 405 -18.01 15.58 4.51
CA LYS A 405 -19.17 14.74 4.80
C LYS A 405 -19.50 13.85 3.60
N THR A 406 -19.50 14.45 2.41
CA THR A 406 -19.98 13.79 1.19
C THR A 406 -18.98 13.97 0.05
N VAL A 407 -18.65 12.87 -0.61
CA VAL A 407 -17.71 12.82 -1.74
C VAL A 407 -18.38 12.20 -2.95
N ALA A 408 -18.24 12.84 -4.11
CA ALA A 408 -18.73 12.27 -5.36
C ALA A 408 -17.61 11.57 -6.13
N VAL A 409 -17.93 10.45 -6.76
CA VAL A 409 -17.03 9.72 -7.66
C VAL A 409 -17.70 9.60 -9.01
N ILE A 410 -17.13 10.22 -10.04
CA ILE A 410 -17.67 10.24 -11.40
C ILE A 410 -17.06 9.07 -12.18
N GLY A 411 -17.89 8.06 -12.48
CA GLY A 411 -17.51 6.89 -13.26
C GLY A 411 -17.37 5.61 -12.42
N SER A 412 -18.07 4.55 -12.82
CA SER A 412 -18.07 3.23 -12.15
C SER A 412 -17.06 2.24 -12.74
N GLY A 413 -15.94 2.73 -13.27
CA GLY A 413 -14.85 1.87 -13.72
C GLY A 413 -14.13 1.18 -12.55
N THR A 414 -13.03 0.48 -12.85
CA THR A 414 -12.17 -0.13 -11.82
C THR A 414 -11.70 0.91 -10.79
N MET A 415 -11.20 2.06 -11.28
CA MET A 415 -10.71 3.14 -10.41
C MET A 415 -11.82 3.73 -9.55
N GLY A 416 -12.91 4.22 -10.16
CA GLY A 416 -13.99 4.85 -9.39
C GLY A 416 -14.65 3.91 -8.38
N SER A 417 -14.86 2.64 -8.73
CA SER A 417 -15.39 1.65 -7.77
C SER A 417 -14.41 1.37 -6.62
N SER A 418 -13.11 1.32 -6.90
CA SER A 418 -12.07 1.14 -5.87
C SER A 418 -11.92 2.37 -4.95
N ILE A 419 -12.05 3.59 -5.48
CA ILE A 419 -12.03 4.84 -4.70
C ILE A 419 -13.28 4.93 -3.82
N ALA A 420 -14.46 4.62 -4.35
CA ALA A 420 -15.69 4.57 -3.57
C ALA A 420 -15.58 3.59 -2.39
N LEU A 421 -15.09 2.37 -2.66
CA LEU A 421 -14.84 1.37 -1.63
C LEU A 421 -13.83 1.86 -0.57
N MET A 422 -12.75 2.50 -1.01
CA MET A 422 -11.71 3.05 -0.14
C MET A 422 -12.27 4.10 0.83
N LEU A 423 -13.06 5.05 0.32
CA LEU A 423 -13.69 6.11 1.11
C LEU A 423 -14.69 5.56 2.14
N LEU A 424 -15.55 4.62 1.72
CA LEU A 424 -16.51 3.96 2.61
C LEU A 424 -15.82 3.17 3.72
N TRP A 425 -14.75 2.45 3.37
CA TRP A 425 -14.10 1.52 4.30
C TRP A 425 -13.18 2.22 5.30
N GLN A 426 -12.37 3.16 4.82
CA GLN A 426 -11.26 3.73 5.58
C GLN A 426 -11.58 5.08 6.20
N ALA A 427 -12.37 5.93 5.53
CA ALA A 427 -12.68 7.29 5.98
C ALA A 427 -14.10 7.45 6.52
N ASP A 428 -14.95 6.43 6.39
CA ASP A 428 -16.33 6.46 6.85
C ASP A 428 -17.16 7.61 6.23
N ILE A 429 -16.83 8.00 4.99
CA ILE A 429 -17.43 9.12 4.25
C ILE A 429 -18.65 8.64 3.42
N GLU A 430 -19.66 9.50 3.27
CA GLU A 430 -20.77 9.26 2.35
C GLU A 430 -20.33 9.43 0.90
N VAL A 431 -20.64 8.43 0.06
CA VAL A 431 -20.17 8.40 -1.33
C VAL A 431 -21.34 8.42 -2.31
N ILE A 432 -21.29 9.37 -3.23
CA ILE A 432 -22.18 9.46 -4.38
C ILE A 432 -21.43 8.97 -5.61
N LEU A 433 -21.70 7.73 -6.04
CA LEU A 433 -21.14 7.15 -7.25
C LEU A 433 -22.03 7.49 -8.45
N VAL A 434 -21.53 8.32 -9.35
CA VAL A 434 -22.24 8.78 -10.55
C VAL A 434 -21.89 7.89 -11.73
N VAL A 435 -22.91 7.32 -12.38
CA VAL A 435 -22.77 6.38 -13.50
C VAL A 435 -23.50 6.91 -14.73
N MET A 436 -22.75 7.37 -15.73
CA MET A 436 -23.33 7.94 -16.96
C MET A 436 -24.08 6.90 -17.81
N ASN A 437 -23.68 5.63 -17.76
CA ASN A 437 -24.30 4.58 -18.56
C ASN A 437 -25.42 3.90 -17.74
N PRO A 438 -26.70 4.04 -18.11
CA PRO A 438 -27.82 3.51 -17.32
C PRO A 438 -27.78 1.97 -17.21
N VAL A 439 -27.27 1.28 -18.23
CA VAL A 439 -27.11 -0.19 -18.22
C VAL A 439 -26.15 -0.63 -17.12
N ARG A 440 -25.18 0.22 -16.75
CA ARG A 440 -24.16 -0.09 -15.73
C ARG A 440 -24.57 0.33 -14.31
N LEU A 441 -25.67 1.05 -14.15
CA LEU A 441 -26.08 1.60 -12.85
C LEU A 441 -26.27 0.50 -11.79
N GLN A 442 -27.08 -0.51 -12.14
CA GLN A 442 -27.35 -1.63 -11.25
C GLN A 442 -26.10 -2.48 -11.01
N THR A 443 -25.32 -2.74 -12.07
CA THR A 443 -24.07 -3.50 -12.00
C THR A 443 -23.02 -2.83 -11.10
N ALA A 444 -22.94 -1.49 -11.09
CA ALA A 444 -21.99 -0.74 -10.28
C ALA A 444 -22.23 -0.94 -8.78
N ARG A 445 -23.49 -0.82 -8.32
CA ARG A 445 -23.84 -1.09 -6.92
C ARG A 445 -23.59 -2.55 -6.55
N GLN A 446 -24.08 -3.48 -7.37
CA GLN A 446 -23.95 -4.92 -7.13
C GLN A 446 -22.47 -5.36 -7.03
N THR A 447 -21.58 -4.72 -7.78
CA THR A 447 -20.14 -4.99 -7.75
C THR A 447 -19.55 -4.70 -6.37
N ILE A 448 -19.79 -3.50 -5.82
CA ILE A 448 -19.28 -3.10 -4.51
C ILE A 448 -19.94 -3.96 -3.41
N GLU A 449 -21.25 -4.20 -3.52
CA GLU A 449 -21.97 -5.04 -2.58
C GLU A 449 -21.45 -6.48 -2.55
N LYS A 450 -21.27 -7.12 -3.70
CA LYS A 450 -20.71 -8.47 -3.79
C LYS A 450 -19.33 -8.55 -3.14
N TYR A 451 -18.48 -7.54 -3.34
CA TYR A 451 -17.16 -7.48 -2.70
C TYR A 451 -17.28 -7.39 -1.17
N LEU A 452 -18.11 -6.49 -0.65
CA LEU A 452 -18.30 -6.31 0.79
C LEU A 452 -18.92 -7.54 1.45
N ARG A 453 -19.92 -8.16 0.81
CA ARG A 453 -20.55 -9.41 1.27
C ARG A 453 -19.55 -10.57 1.27
N GLY A 454 -18.71 -10.70 0.23
CA GLY A 454 -17.62 -11.68 0.21
C GLY A 454 -16.60 -11.46 1.35
N CYS A 455 -16.33 -10.21 1.73
CA CYS A 455 -15.51 -9.92 2.92
C CYS A 455 -16.19 -10.35 4.23
N VAL A 456 -17.52 -10.30 4.32
CA VAL A 456 -18.27 -10.83 5.47
C VAL A 456 -18.19 -12.35 5.52
N GLU A 457 -18.42 -13.04 4.40
CA GLU A 457 -18.29 -14.50 4.28
C GLU A 457 -16.87 -14.97 4.66
N ALA A 458 -15.85 -14.21 4.25
CA ALA A 458 -14.46 -14.45 4.63
C ALA A 458 -14.11 -14.05 6.07
N HIS A 459 -15.07 -13.56 6.87
CA HIS A 459 -14.89 -13.08 8.25
C HIS A 459 -13.85 -11.95 8.37
N ARG A 460 -13.74 -11.11 7.32
CA ARG A 460 -12.89 -9.92 7.28
C ARG A 460 -13.66 -8.64 7.59
N LEU A 461 -14.98 -8.68 7.52
CA LEU A 461 -15.90 -7.58 7.77
C LEU A 461 -17.10 -8.08 8.58
N SER A 462 -17.62 -7.26 9.49
CA SER A 462 -18.87 -7.60 10.19
C SER A 462 -20.10 -7.26 9.33
N VAL A 463 -21.18 -8.01 9.49
CA VAL A 463 -22.45 -7.78 8.78
C VAL A 463 -22.92 -6.32 8.97
N HIS A 464 -22.95 -5.85 10.22
CA HIS A 464 -23.35 -4.49 10.55
C HIS A 464 -22.51 -3.42 9.83
N ARG A 465 -21.18 -3.57 9.78
CA ARG A 465 -20.31 -2.60 9.12
C ARG A 465 -20.49 -2.65 7.60
N CYS A 466 -20.71 -3.84 7.04
CA CYS A 466 -21.08 -4.00 5.63
C CYS A 466 -22.38 -3.24 5.30
N ASP A 467 -23.44 -3.46 6.08
CA ASP A 467 -24.73 -2.78 5.87
C ASP A 467 -24.60 -1.26 6.03
N ASP A 468 -23.81 -0.81 7.00
CA ASP A 468 -23.52 0.61 7.23
C ASP A 468 -22.79 1.28 6.07
N MET A 469 -21.79 0.61 5.50
CA MET A 469 -21.10 1.09 4.30
C MET A 469 -22.05 1.12 3.09
N LEU A 470 -22.92 0.12 2.94
CA LEU A 470 -23.90 0.06 1.84
C LEU A 470 -25.02 1.10 1.96
N ARG A 471 -25.35 1.55 3.17
CA ARG A 471 -26.27 2.67 3.41
C ARG A 471 -25.67 4.01 2.97
N ARG A 472 -24.37 4.22 3.20
CA ARG A 472 -23.63 5.44 2.82
C ARG A 472 -23.22 5.48 1.33
N LEU A 473 -23.43 4.39 0.60
CA LEU A 473 -23.21 4.31 -0.83
C LEU A 473 -24.49 4.67 -1.59
N HIS A 474 -24.50 5.83 -2.22
CA HIS A 474 -25.54 6.29 -3.14
C HIS A 474 -25.06 6.13 -4.57
N VAL A 475 -25.86 5.49 -5.43
CA VAL A 475 -25.50 5.28 -6.84
C VAL A 475 -26.56 5.96 -7.70
N THR A 476 -26.16 6.87 -8.59
CA THR A 476 -27.07 7.68 -9.41
C THR A 476 -26.70 7.66 -10.89
N GLY A 477 -27.72 7.69 -11.75
CA GLY A 477 -27.60 7.70 -13.22
C GLY A 477 -27.67 9.09 -13.85
N SER A 478 -27.78 10.14 -13.05
CA SER A 478 -28.02 11.51 -13.52
C SER A 478 -26.87 12.07 -14.36
N CYS A 479 -27.20 12.84 -15.40
CA CYS A 479 -26.25 13.79 -15.98
C CYS A 479 -25.93 14.86 -14.92
N ILE A 480 -24.65 15.24 -14.83
CA ILE A 480 -24.11 16.13 -13.77
C ILE A 480 -24.96 17.42 -13.65
N GLY A 481 -25.51 17.91 -14.77
CA GLY A 481 -26.36 19.11 -14.87
C GLY A 481 -27.88 18.93 -14.78
N SER A 482 -28.41 17.76 -14.38
CA SER A 482 -29.87 17.62 -14.14
C SER A 482 -30.29 18.27 -12.81
N ALA A 483 -31.41 19.00 -12.80
CA ALA A 483 -31.93 19.65 -11.58
C ALA A 483 -33.09 18.83 -10.97
N PRO A 484 -33.11 18.57 -9.65
CA PRO A 484 -32.05 18.87 -8.66
C PRO A 484 -30.88 17.89 -8.77
N SER A 485 -29.65 18.42 -8.81
CA SER A 485 -28.45 17.59 -8.90
C SER A 485 -28.04 17.09 -7.51
N PRO A 486 -27.70 15.79 -7.35
CA PRO A 486 -27.22 15.26 -6.07
C PRO A 486 -25.82 15.78 -5.69
N LEU A 487 -25.19 16.59 -6.56
CA LEU A 487 -23.82 17.05 -6.41
C LEU A 487 -23.68 18.44 -5.78
N VAL A 488 -24.78 19.13 -5.49
CA VAL A 488 -24.78 20.52 -4.99
C VAL A 488 -23.98 20.67 -3.70
N ASP A 489 -24.19 19.76 -2.74
CA ASP A 489 -23.60 19.86 -1.40
C ASP A 489 -22.30 19.06 -1.20
N VAL A 490 -21.73 18.51 -2.28
CA VAL A 490 -20.53 17.67 -2.23
C VAL A 490 -19.29 18.48 -1.87
N ASP A 491 -18.43 17.95 -0.99
CA ASP A 491 -17.21 18.63 -0.54
C ASP A 491 -16.00 18.38 -1.45
N LEU A 492 -15.94 17.20 -2.07
CA LEU A 492 -14.85 16.77 -2.95
C LEU A 492 -15.39 15.86 -4.06
N VAL A 493 -14.90 16.04 -5.28
CA VAL A 493 -15.23 15.22 -6.44
C VAL A 493 -14.00 14.49 -6.95
N PHE A 494 -14.13 13.19 -7.21
CA PHE A 494 -13.16 12.38 -7.96
C PHE A 494 -13.69 12.10 -9.37
N GLU A 495 -13.03 12.64 -10.37
CA GLU A 495 -13.33 12.40 -11.78
C GLU A 495 -12.50 11.19 -12.28
N CYS A 496 -13.19 10.11 -12.68
CA CYS A 496 -12.60 8.82 -13.10
C CYS A 496 -13.10 8.37 -14.49
N ALA A 497 -13.47 9.33 -15.35
CA ALA A 497 -13.89 9.10 -16.73
C ALA A 497 -12.69 8.69 -17.62
N PRO A 498 -12.94 8.02 -18.76
CA PRO A 498 -11.88 7.62 -19.68
C PRO A 498 -11.15 8.82 -20.30
N GLU A 499 -9.91 8.59 -20.74
CA GLU A 499 -9.00 9.59 -21.35
C GLU A 499 -9.38 9.92 -22.80
N VAL A 500 -10.62 10.41 -22.98
CA VAL A 500 -11.14 10.85 -24.28
C VAL A 500 -11.00 12.38 -24.37
N PRO A 501 -10.41 12.93 -25.45
CA PRO A 501 -10.28 14.37 -25.62
C PRO A 501 -11.59 15.12 -25.42
N GLY A 502 -11.59 16.18 -24.59
CA GLY A 502 -12.74 17.06 -24.35
C GLY A 502 -13.77 16.53 -23.35
N VAL A 503 -13.80 15.22 -23.04
CA VAL A 503 -14.80 14.64 -22.12
C VAL A 503 -14.59 15.12 -20.69
N LYS A 504 -13.33 15.14 -20.23
CA LYS A 504 -12.99 15.58 -18.87
C LYS A 504 -13.20 17.08 -18.71
N GLU A 505 -12.82 17.88 -19.70
CA GLU A 505 -13.07 19.32 -19.73
C GLU A 505 -14.58 19.63 -19.59
N ASN A 506 -15.43 18.91 -20.32
CA ASN A 506 -16.89 19.06 -20.22
C ASN A 506 -17.41 18.64 -18.82
N ILE A 507 -16.90 17.55 -18.25
CA ILE A 507 -17.24 17.13 -16.89
C ILE A 507 -16.87 18.22 -15.87
N PHE A 508 -15.66 18.78 -15.95
CA PHE A 508 -15.21 19.85 -15.05
C PHE A 508 -16.04 21.13 -15.19
N ALA A 509 -16.40 21.53 -16.41
CA ALA A 509 -17.29 22.68 -16.64
C ALA A 509 -18.69 22.47 -16.02
N GLN A 510 -19.26 21.25 -16.17
CA GLN A 510 -20.54 20.92 -15.55
C GLN A 510 -20.46 20.90 -14.02
N LEU A 511 -19.41 20.29 -13.45
CA LEU A 511 -19.18 20.26 -12.01
C LEU A 511 -19.03 21.66 -11.42
N ASP A 512 -18.31 22.56 -12.11
CA ASP A 512 -18.14 23.95 -11.68
C ASP A 512 -19.46 24.74 -11.62
N SER A 513 -20.43 24.39 -12.49
CA SER A 513 -21.75 25.01 -12.51
C SER A 513 -22.69 24.51 -11.40
N VAL A 514 -22.47 23.30 -10.90
CA VAL A 514 -23.40 22.60 -10.00
C VAL A 514 -22.91 22.56 -8.56
N CYS A 515 -21.63 22.25 -8.35
CA CYS A 515 -21.07 22.07 -7.01
C CYS A 515 -20.92 23.42 -6.29
N LYS A 516 -21.17 23.44 -4.97
CA LYS A 516 -20.95 24.62 -4.12
C LYS A 516 -19.52 25.21 -4.29
N PRO A 517 -19.30 26.51 -4.10
CA PRO A 517 -18.00 27.14 -4.36
C PRO A 517 -16.82 26.54 -3.58
N SER A 518 -17.05 25.97 -2.39
CA SER A 518 -16.00 25.38 -1.57
C SER A 518 -15.54 23.98 -2.04
N THR A 519 -16.20 23.37 -3.03
CA THR A 519 -15.90 22.00 -3.49
C THR A 519 -14.55 21.92 -4.20
N ILE A 520 -13.75 20.92 -3.82
CA ILE A 520 -12.50 20.55 -4.51
C ILE A 520 -12.81 19.61 -5.67
N LEU A 521 -12.20 19.85 -6.84
CA LEU A 521 -12.34 19.01 -8.03
C LEU A 521 -11.02 18.28 -8.32
N ALA A 522 -11.00 16.96 -8.11
CA ALA A 522 -9.84 16.12 -8.35
C ALA A 522 -10.05 15.21 -9.57
N THR A 523 -9.07 15.11 -10.48
CA THR A 523 -9.07 14.12 -11.57
C THR A 523 -8.16 12.94 -11.24
N SER A 524 -8.58 11.72 -11.57
CA SER A 524 -7.73 10.53 -11.49
C SER A 524 -6.98 10.25 -12.81
N SER A 525 -6.77 11.27 -13.64
CA SER A 525 -6.07 11.14 -14.93
C SER A 525 -4.63 10.64 -14.76
N SER A 526 -4.14 9.89 -15.75
CA SER A 526 -2.76 9.36 -15.79
C SER A 526 -1.81 10.17 -16.69
N ALA A 527 -2.32 11.12 -17.49
CA ALA A 527 -1.51 11.84 -18.48
C ALA A 527 -1.99 13.24 -18.89
N GLN A 528 -3.22 13.65 -18.56
CA GLN A 528 -3.76 14.94 -18.97
C GLN A 528 -3.16 16.09 -18.15
N ASP A 529 -3.00 17.27 -18.77
CA ASP A 529 -2.55 18.45 -18.04
C ASP A 529 -3.68 19.02 -17.16
N VAL A 530 -3.47 18.98 -15.83
CA VAL A 530 -4.40 19.52 -14.82
C VAL A 530 -4.67 21.01 -15.06
N ASN A 531 -3.72 21.76 -15.62
CA ASN A 531 -3.92 23.19 -15.91
C ASN A 531 -5.01 23.41 -16.96
N LYS A 532 -5.14 22.53 -17.96
CA LYS A 532 -6.19 22.61 -18.98
C LYS A 532 -7.58 22.36 -18.38
N LEU A 533 -7.67 21.42 -17.44
CA LEU A 533 -8.90 21.15 -16.70
C LEU A 533 -9.26 22.30 -15.74
N ALA A 534 -8.26 22.91 -15.11
CA ALA A 534 -8.48 24.06 -14.24
C ALA A 534 -9.01 25.28 -15.03
N ALA A 535 -8.50 25.50 -16.25
CA ALA A 535 -8.85 26.64 -17.10
C ALA A 535 -10.32 26.67 -17.55
N VAL A 536 -11.02 25.53 -17.57
CA VAL A 536 -12.45 25.46 -17.93
C VAL A 536 -13.39 25.68 -16.73
N THR A 537 -12.85 26.02 -15.57
CA THR A 537 -13.61 26.25 -14.33
C THR A 537 -13.45 27.68 -13.83
N ARG A 538 -14.43 28.18 -13.06
CA ARG A 538 -14.31 29.46 -12.35
C ARG A 538 -13.49 29.37 -11.06
N ARG A 539 -12.98 28.17 -10.73
CA ARG A 539 -12.25 27.85 -9.49
C ARG A 539 -10.90 27.14 -9.74
N PRO A 540 -10.01 27.68 -10.59
CA PRO A 540 -8.77 27.00 -10.95
C PRO A 540 -7.87 26.68 -9.73
N GLY A 541 -8.00 27.43 -8.63
CA GLY A 541 -7.33 27.17 -7.36
C GLY A 541 -7.74 25.88 -6.65
N GLN A 542 -8.94 25.37 -6.91
CA GLN A 542 -9.53 24.18 -6.28
C GLN A 542 -9.48 22.92 -7.15
N VAL A 543 -8.72 22.98 -8.25
CA VAL A 543 -8.54 21.87 -9.18
C VAL A 543 -7.15 21.24 -8.98
N LEU A 544 -7.10 19.91 -8.88
CA LEU A 544 -5.84 19.15 -8.80
C LEU A 544 -5.96 17.76 -9.42
N GLY A 545 -4.82 17.08 -9.63
CA GLY A 545 -4.80 15.66 -10.01
C GLY A 545 -4.54 14.74 -8.81
N MET A 546 -5.26 13.63 -8.72
CA MET A 546 -5.06 12.56 -7.75
C MET A 546 -4.94 11.22 -8.47
N HIS A 547 -3.74 10.93 -8.93
CA HIS A 547 -3.45 9.72 -9.69
C HIS A 547 -3.19 8.55 -8.75
N PHE A 548 -4.21 7.68 -8.64
CA PHE A 548 -4.15 6.44 -7.87
C PHE A 548 -3.63 5.29 -8.72
N PHE A 549 -2.88 4.38 -8.10
CA PHE A 549 -2.43 3.15 -8.74
C PHE A 549 -3.47 2.04 -8.55
N PRO A 550 -3.92 1.35 -9.62
CA PRO A 550 -5.01 0.38 -9.53
C PRO A 550 -4.65 -0.91 -8.77
N PRO A 551 -5.57 -1.44 -7.93
CA PRO A 551 -6.80 -0.83 -7.46
C PRO A 551 -6.54 0.12 -6.27
N ALA A 552 -7.24 1.26 -6.22
CA ALA A 552 -6.96 2.35 -5.27
C ALA A 552 -7.14 1.95 -3.79
N ASN A 553 -7.98 0.95 -3.50
CA ASN A 553 -8.21 0.45 -2.14
C ASN A 553 -7.08 -0.46 -1.63
N GLU A 554 -6.23 -1.01 -2.49
CA GLU A 554 -5.10 -1.87 -2.10
C GLU A 554 -3.74 -1.19 -2.26
N SER A 555 -3.58 -0.35 -3.29
CA SER A 555 -2.32 0.35 -3.49
C SER A 555 -2.09 1.41 -2.41
N PRO A 556 -0.89 1.46 -1.80
CA PRO A 556 -0.57 2.49 -0.82
C PRO A 556 -0.24 3.83 -1.50
N LEU A 557 0.19 3.86 -2.76
CA LEU A 557 0.74 5.05 -3.40
C LEU A 557 -0.31 5.91 -4.10
N VAL A 558 -0.20 7.23 -3.96
CA VAL A 558 -1.01 8.22 -4.70
C VAL A 558 -0.11 9.37 -5.15
N GLU A 559 -0.17 9.70 -6.43
CA GLU A 559 0.49 10.90 -6.97
C GLU A 559 -0.48 12.07 -6.99
N VAL A 560 -0.18 13.11 -6.19
CA VAL A 560 -0.93 14.35 -6.07
C VAL A 560 -0.30 15.39 -6.99
N ILE A 561 -1.01 15.74 -8.05
CA ILE A 561 -0.54 16.64 -9.09
C ILE A 561 -1.08 18.04 -8.85
N ARG A 562 -0.17 18.97 -8.56
CA ARG A 562 -0.47 20.38 -8.36
C ARG A 562 -0.45 21.11 -9.70
N GLY A 563 -1.58 21.74 -10.05
CA GLY A 563 -1.65 22.73 -11.12
C GLY A 563 -0.99 24.05 -10.71
N THR A 564 -0.69 24.90 -11.68
CA THR A 564 -0.06 26.22 -11.46
C THR A 564 -0.91 27.12 -10.56
N ALA A 565 -2.24 27.07 -10.73
CA ALA A 565 -3.18 27.83 -9.92
C ALA A 565 -3.58 27.15 -8.60
N THR A 566 -3.31 25.84 -8.42
CA THR A 566 -3.80 25.07 -7.27
C THR A 566 -3.31 25.68 -5.95
N GLU A 567 -4.27 25.98 -5.08
CA GLU A 567 -4.06 26.63 -3.80
C GLU A 567 -3.46 25.70 -2.76
N VAL A 568 -2.70 26.28 -1.83
CA VAL A 568 -1.97 25.53 -0.79
C VAL A 568 -2.93 24.78 0.13
N TRP A 569 -4.02 25.42 0.57
CA TRP A 569 -5.00 24.81 1.48
C TRP A 569 -5.70 23.59 0.86
N VAL A 570 -5.86 23.57 -0.47
CA VAL A 570 -6.45 22.45 -1.20
C VAL A 570 -5.52 21.25 -1.14
N VAL A 571 -4.23 21.46 -1.40
CA VAL A 571 -3.20 20.42 -1.27
C VAL A 571 -3.18 19.91 0.17
N GLU A 572 -3.09 20.79 1.17
CA GLU A 572 -3.09 20.41 2.59
C GLU A 572 -4.31 19.54 2.97
N ARG A 573 -5.50 19.93 2.54
CA ARG A 573 -6.74 19.17 2.80
C ARG A 573 -6.70 17.79 2.16
N ILE A 574 -6.19 17.67 0.93
CA ILE A 574 -6.01 16.38 0.26
C ILE A 574 -4.95 15.52 0.95
N MET A 575 -3.84 16.10 1.40
CA MET A 575 -2.80 15.37 2.14
C MET A 575 -3.37 14.80 3.44
N HIS A 576 -4.15 15.58 4.19
CA HIS A 576 -4.85 15.10 5.40
C HIS A 576 -5.81 13.94 5.08
N LEU A 577 -6.59 14.04 4.00
CA LEU A 577 -7.46 12.96 3.56
C LEU A 577 -6.66 11.70 3.21
N LEU A 578 -5.56 11.83 2.47
CA LEU A 578 -4.72 10.69 2.07
C LEU A 578 -4.04 10.02 3.28
N CYS A 579 -3.61 10.80 4.28
CA CYS A 579 -3.16 10.27 5.57
C CYS A 579 -4.27 9.49 6.30
N LEU A 580 -5.51 9.99 6.30
CA LEU A 580 -6.64 9.23 6.83
C LEU A 580 -6.90 7.93 6.04
N LEU A 581 -6.65 7.91 4.74
CA LEU A 581 -6.85 6.75 3.87
C LEU A 581 -5.67 5.76 3.88
N ASP A 582 -4.70 5.98 4.78
CA ASP A 582 -3.44 5.21 4.88
C ASP A 582 -2.71 5.13 3.52
N LYS A 583 -2.65 6.28 2.81
CA LYS A 583 -1.94 6.42 1.53
C LYS A 583 -0.61 7.14 1.71
N TYR A 584 0.31 6.87 0.79
CA TYR A 584 1.59 7.54 0.58
C TYR A 584 1.42 8.55 -0.54
N PRO A 585 1.07 9.80 -0.21
CA PRO A 585 1.03 10.85 -1.20
C PRO A 585 2.45 11.23 -1.62
N ILE A 586 2.65 11.38 -2.92
CA ILE A 586 3.79 12.12 -3.48
C ILE A 586 3.25 13.36 -4.17
N VAL A 587 3.97 14.48 -4.12
CA VAL A 587 3.50 15.72 -4.75
C VAL A 587 4.35 16.00 -5.98
N SER A 588 3.70 16.09 -7.14
CA SER A 588 4.32 16.49 -8.40
C SER A 588 3.64 17.73 -8.98
N ILE A 589 4.35 18.44 -9.85
CA ILE A 589 3.81 19.59 -10.59
C ILE A 589 3.21 19.09 -11.91
N SER A 590 2.08 19.67 -12.32
CA SER A 590 1.41 19.30 -13.57
C SER A 590 2.33 19.49 -14.78
N ARG A 591 2.71 18.36 -15.36
CA ARG A 591 3.37 18.18 -16.65
C ARG A 591 2.80 16.90 -17.29
N HIS A 592 2.85 16.80 -18.61
CA HIS A 592 2.35 15.61 -19.31
C HIS A 592 3.02 14.32 -18.80
N GLY A 593 2.20 13.34 -18.41
CA GLY A 593 2.65 12.03 -17.89
C GLY A 593 3.24 12.05 -16.47
N TYR A 594 3.24 13.19 -15.78
CA TYR A 594 3.67 13.34 -14.38
C TYR A 594 5.00 12.62 -14.06
N VAL A 595 5.12 11.88 -12.95
CA VAL A 595 6.32 11.09 -12.63
C VAL A 595 6.11 9.62 -12.96
N GLY A 596 5.04 9.00 -12.45
CA GLY A 596 4.83 7.57 -12.59
C GLY A 596 4.72 7.12 -14.05
N THR A 597 3.85 7.77 -14.82
CA THR A 597 3.61 7.40 -16.22
C THR A 597 4.88 7.57 -17.07
N ARG A 598 5.66 8.65 -16.88
CA ARG A 598 6.96 8.84 -17.57
C ARG A 598 7.93 7.70 -17.31
N LEU A 599 8.12 7.30 -16.04
CA LEU A 599 9.02 6.21 -15.67
C LEU A 599 8.57 4.86 -16.25
N LEU A 600 7.27 4.57 -16.18
CA LEU A 600 6.71 3.33 -16.73
C LEU A 600 6.89 3.26 -18.25
N LEU A 601 6.64 4.36 -18.96
CA LEU A 601 6.82 4.41 -20.41
C LEU A 601 8.29 4.25 -20.83
N ALA A 602 9.23 4.81 -20.07
CA ALA A 602 10.66 4.59 -20.32
C ALA A 602 11.04 3.10 -20.21
N ALA A 603 10.48 2.38 -19.23
CA ALA A 603 10.66 0.94 -19.07
C ALA A 603 9.98 0.13 -20.19
N LEU A 604 8.69 0.39 -20.46
CA LEU A 604 7.90 -0.33 -21.46
C LEU A 604 8.48 -0.18 -22.86
N TYR A 605 9.00 0.99 -23.20
CA TYR A 605 9.62 1.21 -24.50
C TYR A 605 10.82 0.28 -24.75
N GLN A 606 11.71 0.13 -23.75
CA GLN A 606 12.81 -0.81 -23.85
C GLN A 606 12.31 -2.26 -23.88
N ALA A 607 11.25 -2.57 -23.13
CA ALA A 607 10.64 -3.89 -23.15
C ALA A 607 10.07 -4.23 -24.54
N TYR A 608 9.34 -3.31 -25.19
CA TYR A 608 8.80 -3.51 -26.54
C TYR A 608 9.90 -3.65 -27.59
N ALA A 609 10.95 -2.83 -27.54
CA ALA A 609 12.09 -2.96 -28.45
C ALA A 609 12.72 -4.35 -28.35
N MET A 610 12.90 -4.87 -27.13
CA MET A 610 13.42 -6.23 -26.92
C MET A 610 12.48 -7.32 -27.46
N LEU A 611 11.15 -7.12 -27.46
CA LEU A 611 10.22 -8.10 -28.07
C LEU A 611 10.44 -8.25 -29.58
N GLU A 612 10.69 -7.14 -30.27
CA GLU A 612 11.01 -7.15 -31.70
C GLU A 612 12.33 -7.85 -32.00
N ASP A 613 13.32 -7.63 -31.13
CA ASP A 613 14.68 -8.14 -31.29
C ASP A 613 14.82 -9.61 -30.89
N GLY A 614 13.84 -10.22 -30.21
CA GLY A 614 13.90 -11.66 -29.91
C GLY A 614 13.34 -12.11 -28.56
N CYS A 615 13.09 -11.20 -27.62
CA CYS A 615 12.50 -11.56 -26.33
C CYS A 615 11.01 -11.93 -26.45
N PHE A 616 10.53 -12.63 -25.42
CA PHE A 616 9.11 -12.83 -25.15
C PHE A 616 8.67 -12.09 -23.88
N PRO A 617 7.38 -11.70 -23.75
CA PRO A 617 6.90 -10.97 -22.58
C PRO A 617 7.17 -11.73 -21.27
N LEU A 618 6.91 -13.04 -21.26
CA LEU A 618 7.19 -13.89 -20.10
C LEU A 618 8.69 -13.97 -19.77
N GLN A 619 9.56 -13.93 -20.78
CA GLN A 619 11.02 -13.94 -20.55
C GLN A 619 11.46 -12.67 -19.83
N ILE A 620 11.00 -11.50 -20.30
CA ILE A 620 11.32 -10.20 -19.67
C ILE A 620 10.79 -10.15 -18.23
N ASP A 621 9.52 -10.49 -18.04
CA ASP A 621 8.89 -10.50 -16.71
C ASP A 621 9.48 -11.57 -15.78
N SER A 622 9.97 -12.69 -16.32
CA SER A 622 10.69 -13.72 -15.56
C SER A 622 12.07 -13.24 -15.14
N ALA A 623 12.83 -12.57 -16.01
CA ALA A 623 14.14 -12.02 -15.68
C ALA A 623 14.02 -11.00 -14.54
N LEU A 624 13.09 -10.03 -14.66
CA LEU A 624 12.86 -9.03 -13.61
C LEU A 624 12.48 -9.66 -12.27
N ARG A 625 11.62 -10.68 -12.26
CA ARG A 625 11.14 -11.32 -11.02
C ARG A 625 12.13 -12.30 -10.41
N LYS A 626 12.68 -13.23 -11.20
CA LYS A 626 13.52 -14.32 -10.68
C LYS A 626 14.96 -13.89 -10.47
N SER A 627 15.50 -13.08 -11.37
CA SER A 627 16.92 -12.72 -11.36
C SER A 627 17.16 -11.41 -10.60
N PHE A 628 16.21 -10.48 -10.66
CA PHE A 628 16.33 -9.15 -10.02
C PHE A 628 15.32 -8.87 -8.91
N HIS A 629 14.45 -9.82 -8.60
CA HIS A 629 13.53 -9.80 -7.45
C HIS A 629 12.53 -8.64 -7.47
N PHE A 630 12.12 -8.19 -8.65
CA PHE A 630 10.92 -7.36 -8.77
C PHE A 630 9.72 -8.15 -8.27
N THR A 631 8.79 -7.48 -7.60
CA THR A 631 7.54 -8.12 -7.15
C THR A 631 6.59 -8.41 -8.31
N ARG A 632 6.73 -7.69 -9.43
CA ARG A 632 5.94 -7.84 -10.65
C ARG A 632 6.79 -7.62 -11.89
N GLY A 633 6.40 -8.26 -12.99
CA GLY A 633 6.97 -7.96 -14.29
C GLY A 633 6.37 -6.70 -14.91
N ILE A 634 7.02 -6.15 -15.95
CA ILE A 634 6.61 -4.89 -16.57
C ILE A 634 5.35 -5.06 -17.43
N PHE A 635 5.19 -6.21 -18.09
CA PHE A 635 3.98 -6.51 -18.87
C PHE A 635 2.81 -6.89 -17.96
N GLU A 636 3.08 -7.58 -16.85
CA GLU A 636 2.07 -7.81 -15.81
C GLU A 636 1.54 -6.47 -15.25
N LEU A 637 2.42 -5.48 -15.05
CA LEU A 637 2.02 -4.13 -14.63
C LEU A 637 1.17 -3.42 -15.69
N GLU A 638 1.54 -3.52 -16.97
CA GLU A 638 0.73 -2.95 -18.05
C GLU A 638 -0.67 -3.59 -18.10
N ASP A 639 -0.77 -4.90 -17.90
CA ASP A 639 -2.05 -5.62 -17.82
C ASP A 639 -2.90 -5.20 -16.60
N ILE A 640 -2.26 -4.86 -15.46
CA ILE A 640 -2.94 -4.35 -14.26
C ILE A 640 -3.48 -2.94 -14.51
N MET A 641 -2.70 -2.07 -15.13
CA MET A 641 -3.11 -0.68 -15.43
C MET A 641 -4.15 -0.62 -16.56
N GLY A 642 -4.02 -1.53 -17.53
CA GLY A 642 -4.84 -1.61 -18.73
C GLY A 642 -4.11 -1.03 -19.93
N LEU A 643 -3.93 -1.85 -20.97
CA LEU A 643 -3.21 -1.48 -22.20
C LEU A 643 -3.83 -0.26 -22.88
N ASP A 644 -5.17 -0.16 -22.87
CA ASP A 644 -5.91 0.98 -23.42
C ASP A 644 -5.60 2.30 -22.69
N VAL A 645 -5.47 2.27 -21.37
CA VAL A 645 -5.12 3.45 -20.56
C VAL A 645 -3.70 3.90 -20.87
N ILE A 646 -2.76 2.95 -20.94
CA ILE A 646 -1.36 3.24 -21.27
C ILE A 646 -1.23 3.74 -22.72
N ALA A 647 -1.95 3.15 -23.67
CA ALA A 647 -1.96 3.62 -25.06
C ALA A 647 -2.50 5.06 -25.18
N MET A 648 -3.59 5.38 -24.45
CA MET A 648 -4.11 6.75 -24.40
C MET A 648 -3.10 7.73 -23.79
N ALA A 649 -2.41 7.34 -22.70
CA ALA A 649 -1.34 8.14 -22.12
C ALA A 649 -0.19 8.38 -23.11
N ARG A 650 0.26 7.33 -23.84
CA ARG A 650 1.29 7.45 -24.89
C ARG A 650 0.87 8.43 -25.99
N ALA A 651 -0.37 8.32 -26.47
CA ALA A 651 -0.89 9.18 -27.53
C ALA A 651 -0.95 10.65 -27.08
N SER A 652 -1.47 10.91 -25.87
CA SER A 652 -1.54 12.25 -25.26
C SER A 652 -0.14 12.88 -25.13
N MET A 653 0.81 12.10 -24.60
CA MET A 653 2.19 12.53 -24.43
C MET A 653 2.91 12.80 -25.76
N SER A 654 2.66 11.98 -26.79
CA SER A 654 3.24 12.17 -28.13
C SER A 654 2.69 13.43 -28.80
N ALA A 655 1.39 13.68 -28.67
CA ALA A 655 0.74 14.89 -29.18
C ALA A 655 1.29 16.16 -28.51
N ALA A 656 1.52 16.13 -27.19
CA ALA A 656 2.12 17.25 -26.47
C ALA A 656 3.55 17.57 -26.96
N ALA A 657 4.37 16.54 -27.18
CA ALA A 657 5.72 16.74 -27.69
C ALA A 657 5.76 17.33 -29.11
N ALA A 658 4.83 16.92 -29.98
CA ALA A 658 4.71 17.48 -31.31
C ALA A 658 4.39 18.99 -31.28
N GLN A 659 3.61 19.43 -30.29
CA GLN A 659 3.28 20.85 -30.08
C GLN A 659 4.50 21.66 -29.60
N ASP A 660 5.27 21.13 -28.64
CA ASP A 660 6.49 21.78 -28.15
C ASP A 660 7.54 21.94 -29.28
N HIS A 661 7.69 20.94 -30.14
CA HIS A 661 8.62 20.99 -31.28
C HIS A 661 8.22 21.95 -32.39
N ALA A 662 6.93 22.29 -32.53
CA ALA A 662 6.51 23.31 -33.48
C ALA A 662 7.00 24.72 -33.07
N SER A 663 7.45 24.90 -31.82
CA SER A 663 7.94 26.17 -31.27
C SER A 663 9.47 26.33 -31.23
N SER A 664 10.25 25.31 -31.62
CA SER A 664 11.72 25.34 -31.66
C SER A 664 12.27 24.62 -32.90
N THR A 665 13.37 25.14 -33.47
CA THR A 665 14.03 24.67 -34.71
C THR A 665 14.07 23.13 -34.83
N PRO A 666 13.69 22.55 -35.99
CA PRO A 666 13.56 21.10 -36.14
C PRO A 666 14.92 20.39 -36.00
N PRO A 667 14.96 19.13 -35.53
CA PRO A 667 16.18 18.32 -35.59
C PRO A 667 16.64 18.15 -37.05
N PRO A 668 17.95 17.95 -37.29
CA PRO A 668 18.49 17.86 -38.65
C PRO A 668 17.82 16.74 -39.45
N LYS A 669 17.59 17.03 -40.74
CA LYS A 669 16.84 16.19 -41.70
C LYS A 669 17.30 14.73 -41.71
N ARG A 670 16.31 13.82 -41.67
CA ARG A 670 16.43 12.39 -41.96
C ARG A 670 17.04 12.16 -43.34
N VAL A 671 18.03 11.27 -43.43
CA VAL A 671 18.44 10.68 -44.72
C VAL A 671 17.33 9.74 -45.15
N SER A 672 16.68 10.07 -46.27
CA SER A 672 15.61 9.31 -46.89
C SER A 672 16.13 7.98 -47.45
N ILE A 673 15.56 6.87 -46.98
CA ILE A 673 15.45 5.64 -47.76
C ILE A 673 13.98 5.53 -48.17
N GLY A 674 13.73 5.17 -49.44
CA GLY A 674 12.52 5.48 -50.22
C GLY A 674 11.16 4.99 -49.70
N PRO A 675 10.07 5.30 -50.44
CA PRO A 675 8.71 5.12 -49.97
C PRO A 675 8.33 3.64 -49.98
N SER A 676 8.25 3.05 -48.81
CA SER A 676 7.31 1.95 -48.57
C SER A 676 6.10 2.56 -47.89
N GLU A 677 4.91 2.27 -48.42
CA GLU A 677 3.65 2.82 -47.93
C GLU A 677 3.51 2.66 -46.40
N PRO A 678 3.02 3.67 -45.67
CA PRO A 678 2.81 3.56 -44.24
C PRO A 678 1.66 2.57 -43.96
N GLY A 679 2.02 1.32 -43.68
CA GLY A 679 1.13 0.35 -43.08
C GLY A 679 0.68 0.83 -41.69
N ALA A 680 -0.51 0.43 -41.28
CA ALA A 680 -1.10 0.85 -40.01
C ALA A 680 -0.18 0.54 -38.81
N VAL A 681 0.18 1.62 -38.09
CA VAL A 681 0.72 1.68 -36.72
C VAL A 681 2.26 1.58 -36.55
N GLU A 682 2.95 2.66 -36.89
CA GLU A 682 4.31 2.97 -36.39
C GLU A 682 4.26 4.09 -35.34
N LEU A 683 4.87 3.90 -34.16
CA LEU A 683 4.95 4.93 -33.11
C LEU A 683 6.05 5.95 -33.42
N SER A 684 5.71 7.21 -33.73
CA SER A 684 6.69 8.31 -33.78
C SER A 684 6.82 8.99 -32.40
N ASN A 685 8.03 9.04 -31.83
CA ASN A 685 8.23 9.44 -30.43
C ASN A 685 8.52 10.94 -30.21
N ALA A 686 8.14 11.38 -29.00
CA ALA A 686 8.49 12.64 -28.34
C ALA A 686 9.99 12.76 -27.98
N TRP A 687 10.51 13.98 -27.76
CA TRP A 687 11.93 14.26 -27.42
C TRP A 687 12.53 13.52 -26.23
N TRP A 688 11.71 12.90 -25.36
CA TRP A 688 12.19 12.16 -24.19
C TRP A 688 12.40 10.65 -24.43
N LEU A 689 11.97 10.09 -25.57
CA LEU A 689 12.12 8.67 -25.94
C LEU A 689 13.03 8.49 -27.19
N PRO A 690 13.70 7.33 -27.35
CA PRO A 690 14.54 7.04 -28.53
C PRO A 690 13.74 7.13 -29.85
N SER A 691 14.40 7.48 -30.94
CA SER A 691 13.78 7.85 -32.23
C SER A 691 13.25 6.69 -33.09
N ARG A 692 13.58 5.43 -32.79
CA ARG A 692 13.16 4.24 -33.57
C ARG A 692 11.66 4.05 -33.41
N ALA A 693 10.91 4.03 -34.51
CA ALA A 693 9.52 3.62 -34.40
C ALA A 693 9.45 2.15 -33.96
N VAL A 694 8.73 1.83 -32.89
CA VAL A 694 8.46 0.46 -32.44
C VAL A 694 7.08 0.04 -32.93
N TYR A 695 6.94 -1.21 -33.37
CA TYR A 695 5.67 -1.79 -33.78
C TYR A 695 4.75 -1.85 -32.56
N ASP A 696 3.55 -1.27 -32.68
CA ASP A 696 2.64 -1.18 -31.54
C ASP A 696 1.85 -2.48 -31.35
N ILE A 697 2.56 -3.52 -30.89
CA ILE A 697 1.98 -4.78 -30.40
C ILE A 697 0.82 -4.51 -29.42
N PRO A 698 0.95 -3.62 -28.40
CA PRO A 698 -0.17 -3.28 -27.52
C PRO A 698 -1.44 -2.84 -28.26
N ASN A 699 -1.35 -1.96 -29.26
CA ASN A 699 -2.52 -1.55 -30.06
C ASN A 699 -3.14 -2.72 -30.82
N GLY A 700 -2.32 -3.66 -31.32
CA GLY A 700 -2.80 -4.90 -31.93
C GLY A 700 -3.57 -5.80 -30.95
N LEU A 701 -3.19 -5.81 -29.67
CA LEU A 701 -3.91 -6.50 -28.60
C LEU A 701 -5.21 -5.77 -28.24
N ILE A 702 -5.16 -4.44 -28.11
CA ILE A 702 -6.33 -3.60 -27.84
C ILE A 702 -7.38 -3.75 -28.95
N ALA A 703 -6.96 -3.76 -30.21
CA ALA A 703 -7.84 -3.98 -31.37
C ALA A 703 -8.48 -5.38 -31.34
N ALA A 704 -7.76 -6.38 -30.83
CA ALA A 704 -8.29 -7.72 -30.57
C ALA A 704 -9.17 -7.78 -29.32
N GLY A 705 -9.34 -6.66 -28.58
CA GLY A 705 -10.10 -6.50 -27.35
C GLY A 705 -9.41 -7.05 -26.09
N ALA A 706 -8.12 -7.37 -26.18
CA ALA A 706 -7.27 -7.78 -25.07
C ALA A 706 -6.67 -6.53 -24.40
N ILE A 707 -7.37 -6.02 -23.39
CA ILE A 707 -7.05 -4.75 -22.70
C ILE A 707 -6.53 -4.96 -21.27
N GLY A 708 -5.95 -6.13 -21.00
CA GLY A 708 -5.35 -6.49 -19.72
C GLY A 708 -6.31 -7.23 -18.78
N ARG A 709 -5.99 -7.22 -17.48
CA ARG A 709 -6.73 -7.98 -16.46
C ARG A 709 -8.24 -7.71 -16.47
N LYS A 710 -8.65 -6.48 -16.74
CA LYS A 710 -10.06 -6.06 -16.70
C LYS A 710 -10.93 -6.73 -17.77
N ALA A 711 -10.32 -7.26 -18.84
CA ALA A 711 -11.00 -8.05 -19.86
C ALA A 711 -10.71 -9.56 -19.75
N GLY A 712 -9.88 -9.98 -18.80
CA GLY A 712 -9.39 -11.36 -18.70
C GLY A 712 -8.27 -11.69 -19.67
N GLU A 713 -7.91 -10.79 -20.58
CA GLU A 713 -6.92 -11.02 -21.63
C GLU A 713 -6.15 -9.72 -21.95
N GLY A 714 -4.83 -9.81 -22.08
CA GLY A 714 -3.90 -8.74 -22.44
C GLY A 714 -2.58 -9.35 -22.94
N TRP A 715 -1.46 -8.98 -22.33
CA TRP A 715 -0.19 -9.72 -22.50
C TRP A 715 -0.31 -11.15 -21.98
N TYR A 716 -1.07 -11.31 -20.91
CA TYR A 716 -1.40 -12.59 -20.29
C TYR A 716 -2.91 -12.89 -20.34
N THR A 717 -3.26 -14.14 -20.11
CA THR A 717 -4.64 -14.55 -19.88
C THR A 717 -4.90 -14.64 -18.39
N TYR A 718 -6.07 -14.21 -17.93
CA TYR A 718 -6.44 -14.17 -16.54
C TYR A 718 -7.73 -14.95 -16.31
N VAL A 719 -7.68 -15.89 -15.37
CA VAL A 719 -8.82 -16.74 -15.02
C VAL A 719 -9.14 -16.64 -13.54
N THR A 720 -10.40 -16.85 -13.19
CA THR A 720 -10.81 -16.97 -11.79
C THR A 720 -10.29 -18.29 -11.18
N THR A 721 -10.22 -18.37 -9.86
CA THR A 721 -9.83 -19.60 -9.16
C THR A 721 -10.75 -20.77 -9.51
N GLU A 722 -12.07 -20.52 -9.63
CA GLU A 722 -13.05 -21.53 -10.04
C GLU A 722 -12.77 -22.07 -11.44
N GLU A 723 -12.54 -21.18 -12.42
CA GLU A 723 -12.19 -21.55 -13.79
C GLU A 723 -10.86 -22.31 -13.87
N ALA A 724 -9.86 -21.91 -13.08
CA ALA A 724 -8.59 -22.63 -12.99
C ALA A 724 -8.79 -24.04 -12.44
N THR A 725 -9.61 -24.20 -11.39
CA THR A 725 -9.90 -25.49 -10.78
C THR A 725 -10.70 -26.40 -11.73
N LEU A 726 -11.64 -25.84 -12.49
CA LEU A 726 -12.41 -26.57 -13.50
C LEU A 726 -11.53 -27.04 -14.67
N LYS A 727 -10.65 -26.17 -15.18
CA LYS A 727 -9.67 -26.53 -16.21
C LYS A 727 -8.69 -27.61 -15.72
N HIS A 728 -8.31 -27.57 -14.45
CA HIS A 728 -7.46 -28.61 -13.84
C HIS A 728 -8.20 -29.94 -13.66
N ARG A 729 -9.51 -29.90 -13.35
CA ARG A 729 -10.40 -31.08 -13.30
C ARG A 729 -10.62 -31.73 -14.67
N LEU A 730 -10.65 -30.94 -15.75
CA LEU A 730 -10.83 -31.43 -17.12
C LEU A 730 -9.54 -32.02 -17.75
N ARG A 731 -8.36 -31.77 -17.17
CA ARG A 731 -7.07 -32.26 -17.70
C ARG A 731 -6.57 -33.57 -17.08
N HIS A 732 -7.20 -34.07 -16.01
CA HIS A 732 -6.66 -35.23 -15.28
C HIS A 732 -7.72 -36.33 -15.08
N PRO A 733 -7.81 -37.33 -15.97
CA PRO A 733 -8.83 -38.38 -15.90
C PRO A 733 -8.78 -39.18 -14.58
N ILE A 734 -7.62 -39.23 -13.93
CA ILE A 734 -7.39 -39.99 -12.68
C ILE A 734 -7.82 -39.19 -11.42
N ALA A 735 -7.83 -37.86 -11.46
CA ALA A 735 -8.17 -37.03 -10.28
C ALA A 735 -9.68 -36.91 -10.03
N SER A 736 -10.50 -37.10 -11.06
CA SER A 736 -11.97 -37.10 -10.94
C SER A 736 -12.50 -38.27 -10.11
N TRP A 737 -11.77 -39.40 -10.05
CA TRP A 737 -12.20 -40.62 -9.38
C TRP A 737 -11.94 -40.58 -7.87
N VAL A 738 -10.81 -40.00 -7.44
CA VAL A 738 -10.37 -39.96 -6.03
C VAL A 738 -11.28 -39.07 -5.16
N TRP A 739 -12.00 -38.11 -5.74
CA TRP A 739 -12.76 -37.10 -5.00
C TRP A 739 -14.28 -37.23 -5.05
N THR A 740 -14.84 -38.06 -5.94
CA THR A 740 -16.31 -38.13 -6.13
C THR A 740 -16.97 -39.38 -5.57
N LYS A 741 -16.20 -40.40 -5.11
CA LYS A 741 -16.74 -41.71 -4.62
C LYS A 741 -17.92 -42.26 -5.45
N SER A 742 -17.94 -41.95 -6.74
CA SER A 742 -19.00 -42.33 -7.66
C SER A 742 -18.30 -43.08 -8.79
N SER A 743 -18.61 -44.36 -8.94
CA SER A 743 -18.02 -45.17 -10.00
C SER A 743 -18.40 -44.59 -11.36
N PRO A 744 -17.46 -44.45 -12.32
CA PRO A 744 -17.79 -43.99 -13.66
C PRO A 744 -18.66 -45.06 -14.31
N ARG A 745 -19.95 -44.75 -14.54
CA ARG A 745 -20.81 -45.58 -15.38
C ARG A 745 -20.14 -45.67 -16.75
N HIS A 746 -19.80 -46.90 -17.14
CA HIS A 746 -19.23 -47.20 -18.44
C HIS A 746 -20.12 -46.63 -19.54
N VAL A 747 -19.60 -45.68 -20.31
CA VAL A 747 -20.09 -45.43 -21.67
C VAL A 747 -19.52 -46.57 -22.51
N GLY A 748 -20.19 -47.71 -22.44
CA GLY A 748 -19.94 -48.86 -23.29
C GLY A 748 -20.64 -48.65 -24.62
N ALA A 749 -19.86 -48.59 -25.69
CA ALA A 749 -20.35 -48.83 -27.03
C ALA A 749 -20.95 -50.25 -27.08
N LYS A 750 -22.24 -50.34 -27.40
CA LYS A 750 -22.84 -51.54 -27.99
C LYS A 750 -23.78 -51.09 -29.10
N ASN A 751 -23.37 -51.40 -30.33
CA ASN A 751 -24.32 -51.72 -31.39
C ASN A 751 -25.12 -52.94 -30.92
N ASP A 752 -26.45 -52.85 -30.96
CA ASP A 752 -27.29 -54.01 -31.26
C ASP A 752 -28.64 -53.52 -31.82
N VAL A 753 -29.02 -54.21 -32.90
CA VAL A 753 -30.20 -54.06 -33.73
C VAL A 753 -31.41 -54.69 -33.03
N SER A 754 -32.58 -54.03 -33.06
CA SER A 754 -33.89 -54.59 -33.46
C SER A 754 -35.09 -53.87 -32.81
N GLY A 755 -36.08 -53.57 -33.66
CA GLY A 755 -37.53 -53.58 -33.41
C GLY A 755 -38.10 -52.80 -32.23
N GLU A 756 -38.85 -51.74 -32.50
CA GLU A 756 -40.31 -51.87 -32.63
C GLU A 756 -40.98 -50.55 -33.05
N SER A 757 -42.07 -50.75 -33.76
CA SER A 757 -42.90 -49.86 -34.56
C SER A 757 -43.95 -49.06 -33.78
N GLY A 758 -44.36 -47.92 -34.35
CA GLY A 758 -45.62 -47.22 -34.01
C GLY A 758 -45.50 -45.72 -34.32
N ALA A 759 -45.55 -45.30 -35.60
CA ALA A 759 -46.78 -45.02 -36.36
C ALA A 759 -47.71 -44.00 -35.68
N GLY A 760 -47.78 -42.79 -36.26
CA GLY A 760 -48.70 -41.72 -35.89
C GLY A 760 -48.45 -40.49 -36.77
N ALA A 761 -49.04 -40.53 -37.97
CA ALA A 761 -48.82 -39.62 -39.08
C ALA A 761 -49.78 -38.39 -39.10
N ALA A 762 -49.52 -37.53 -40.10
CA ALA A 762 -50.37 -36.50 -40.71
C ALA A 762 -50.32 -35.10 -40.06
N SER A 763 -50.23 -33.98 -40.78
CA SER A 763 -50.22 -33.65 -42.23
C SER A 763 -50.04 -32.12 -42.30
N GLY A 764 -49.14 -31.55 -43.10
CA GLY A 764 -49.39 -31.06 -44.47
C GLY A 764 -49.34 -29.52 -44.45
N GLU A 765 -48.40 -28.82 -45.07
CA GLU A 765 -48.26 -28.40 -46.49
C GLU A 765 -47.77 -26.92 -46.37
N ASP A 766 -47.03 -26.25 -47.26
CA ASP A 766 -46.20 -26.54 -48.41
C ASP A 766 -45.40 -25.23 -48.69
N GLY A 767 -44.23 -25.32 -49.33
CA GLY A 767 -43.62 -24.16 -50.00
C GLY A 767 -42.11 -23.98 -49.80
N THR A 768 -41.32 -24.59 -50.69
CA THR A 768 -39.96 -24.13 -51.06
C THR A 768 -39.93 -23.93 -52.58
N PRO A 769 -38.92 -23.29 -53.20
CA PRO A 769 -37.99 -22.24 -52.76
C PRO A 769 -37.94 -21.05 -53.76
N THR A 770 -37.53 -19.86 -53.35
CA THR A 770 -36.94 -18.89 -54.30
C THR A 770 -35.64 -18.32 -53.73
N SER A 771 -34.58 -18.49 -54.52
CA SER A 771 -33.23 -18.03 -54.28
C SER A 771 -33.13 -16.51 -54.45
N SER A 772 -32.60 -15.83 -53.44
CA SER A 772 -31.86 -14.58 -53.67
C SER A 772 -30.84 -14.37 -52.55
N ASN A 773 -29.67 -13.89 -52.97
CA ASN A 773 -28.42 -13.80 -52.24
C ASN A 773 -28.54 -13.09 -50.88
N ALA A 774 -28.19 -13.79 -49.80
CA ALA A 774 -27.86 -13.18 -48.51
C ALA A 774 -26.34 -13.14 -48.34
N THR A 775 -25.75 -11.99 -48.66
CA THR A 775 -24.46 -11.57 -48.10
C THR A 775 -24.73 -11.16 -46.65
N THR A 776 -24.56 -12.09 -45.69
CA THR A 776 -24.61 -11.75 -44.26
C THR A 776 -23.22 -11.82 -43.67
N GLY A 777 -22.64 -10.63 -43.47
CA GLY A 777 -21.50 -10.42 -42.60
C GLY A 777 -21.85 -10.84 -41.17
N LEU A 778 -21.03 -11.71 -40.61
CA LEU A 778 -21.06 -12.05 -39.18
C LEU A 778 -20.44 -10.91 -38.37
N ALA A 779 -21.26 -9.94 -37.99
CA ALA A 779 -21.02 -9.10 -36.83
C ALA A 779 -21.44 -9.85 -35.56
N ALA A 780 -20.57 -10.74 -35.05
CA ALA A 780 -20.75 -11.36 -33.74
C ALA A 780 -20.23 -10.43 -32.64
N THR A 781 -21.06 -9.49 -32.19
CA THR A 781 -20.83 -8.76 -30.93
C THR A 781 -21.11 -9.69 -29.74
N ALA A 782 -20.15 -10.57 -29.43
CA ALA A 782 -20.12 -11.25 -28.15
C ALA A 782 -19.88 -10.21 -27.06
N SER A 783 -20.83 -10.05 -26.14
CA SER A 783 -20.70 -9.27 -24.90
C SER A 783 -19.51 -9.80 -24.08
N ARG A 784 -18.31 -9.26 -24.32
CA ARG A 784 -17.09 -9.66 -23.60
C ARG A 784 -17.20 -9.24 -22.14
N ARG A 785 -17.08 -10.22 -21.23
CA ARG A 785 -17.13 -10.03 -19.77
C ARG A 785 -16.01 -9.08 -19.36
N ARG A 786 -16.35 -7.99 -18.65
CA ARG A 786 -15.39 -7.11 -17.97
C ARG A 786 -15.41 -7.40 -16.48
N TYR A 787 -14.25 -7.55 -15.88
CA TYR A 787 -14.09 -7.79 -14.45
C TYR A 787 -13.96 -6.45 -13.71
N PRO A 788 -14.82 -6.15 -12.74
CA PRO A 788 -14.57 -5.07 -11.81
C PRO A 788 -13.51 -5.50 -10.79
N LEU A 789 -12.25 -5.18 -11.08
CA LEU A 789 -11.09 -5.65 -10.32
C LEU A 789 -10.88 -4.80 -9.06
N LEU A 790 -11.61 -5.15 -7.99
CA LEU A 790 -11.48 -4.53 -6.67
C LEU A 790 -10.35 -5.17 -5.82
N SER A 791 -9.70 -6.22 -6.34
CA SER A 791 -8.55 -6.85 -5.69
C SER A 791 -7.57 -7.45 -6.70
N LEU A 792 -6.27 -7.31 -6.44
CA LEU A 792 -5.23 -7.92 -7.28
C LEU A 792 -5.17 -9.45 -7.13
N GLN A 793 -5.79 -10.04 -6.12
CA GLN A 793 -5.78 -11.48 -5.87
C GLN A 793 -6.94 -12.24 -6.54
N SER A 794 -7.85 -11.54 -7.22
CA SER A 794 -9.07 -12.15 -7.75
C SER A 794 -8.88 -13.01 -9.00
N LEU A 795 -7.73 -12.90 -9.67
CA LEU A 795 -7.45 -13.58 -10.93
C LEU A 795 -6.04 -14.18 -10.92
N ILE A 796 -5.93 -15.35 -11.55
CA ILE A 796 -4.69 -16.10 -11.74
C ILE A 796 -4.18 -15.80 -13.15
N MET A 797 -2.93 -15.34 -13.23
CA MET A 797 -2.23 -15.07 -14.49
C MET A 797 -1.79 -16.38 -15.16
N GLN A 798 -2.03 -16.50 -16.47
CA GLN A 798 -1.66 -17.62 -17.32
C GLN A 798 -0.91 -17.11 -18.55
N HIS A 799 0.03 -17.91 -19.02
CA HIS A 799 0.81 -17.60 -20.21
C HIS A 799 -0.07 -17.61 -21.49
N SER A 800 0.17 -16.66 -22.40
CA SER A 800 -0.54 -16.55 -23.68
C SER A 800 0.40 -16.75 -24.86
N TYR A 801 0.39 -17.95 -25.45
CA TYR A 801 1.18 -18.27 -26.63
C TYR A 801 0.79 -17.43 -27.86
N SER A 802 -0.47 -17.00 -27.95
CA SER A 802 -0.96 -16.16 -29.05
C SER A 802 -0.22 -14.82 -29.14
N VAL A 803 0.23 -14.29 -27.99
CA VAL A 803 1.00 -13.05 -27.92
C VAL A 803 2.44 -13.29 -28.39
N GLU A 804 3.05 -14.42 -28.04
CA GLU A 804 4.38 -14.79 -28.54
C GLU A 804 4.39 -14.92 -30.08
N TYR A 805 3.38 -15.57 -30.67
CA TYR A 805 3.26 -15.64 -32.13
C TYR A 805 3.19 -14.25 -32.78
N ARG A 806 2.47 -13.30 -32.17
CA ARG A 806 2.44 -11.90 -32.65
C ARG A 806 3.80 -11.23 -32.56
N THR A 807 4.59 -11.48 -31.51
CA THR A 807 5.95 -10.93 -31.42
C THR A 807 6.87 -11.48 -32.52
N ILE A 808 6.74 -12.77 -32.86
CA ILE A 808 7.52 -13.40 -33.93
C ILE A 808 7.11 -12.83 -35.29
N ASP A 809 5.81 -12.69 -35.53
CA ASP A 809 5.27 -12.16 -36.78
C ASP A 809 5.69 -10.70 -36.99
N CYS A 810 5.66 -9.89 -35.93
CA CYS A 810 6.19 -8.53 -35.91
C CYS A 810 7.67 -8.48 -36.34
N SER A 811 8.55 -9.30 -35.74
CA SER A 811 9.96 -9.37 -36.15
C SER A 811 10.13 -9.73 -37.62
N ARG A 812 9.31 -10.68 -38.13
CA ARG A 812 9.32 -11.11 -39.53
C ARG A 812 8.92 -9.97 -40.46
N HIS A 813 7.84 -9.26 -40.14
CA HIS A 813 7.33 -8.15 -40.94
C HIS A 813 8.36 -7.01 -41.05
N ARG A 814 9.05 -6.71 -39.94
CA ARG A 814 10.11 -5.70 -39.88
C ARG A 814 11.47 -6.17 -40.37
N ARG A 815 11.59 -7.43 -40.78
CA ARG A 815 12.86 -8.05 -41.21
C ARG A 815 13.96 -7.93 -40.15
N ILE A 816 13.58 -8.00 -38.87
CA ILE A 816 14.52 -7.98 -37.74
C ILE A 816 14.97 -9.41 -37.45
N THR A 817 16.27 -9.64 -37.49
CA THR A 817 16.86 -10.92 -37.09
C THR A 817 16.77 -11.08 -35.59
N ARG A 818 15.91 -12.00 -35.13
CA ARG A 818 15.76 -12.29 -33.70
C ARG A 818 17.05 -12.89 -33.12
N ARG A 819 17.42 -12.46 -31.91
CA ARG A 819 18.60 -12.92 -31.17
C ARG A 819 18.26 -13.35 -29.74
N PRO A 820 19.11 -14.16 -29.08
CA PRO A 820 18.95 -14.46 -27.66
C PRO A 820 19.33 -13.27 -26.78
N PHE A 821 18.76 -13.23 -25.57
CA PHE A 821 18.99 -12.21 -24.56
C PHE A 821 19.42 -12.84 -23.24
N ARG A 822 20.34 -12.18 -22.54
CA ARG A 822 20.71 -12.50 -21.15
C ARG A 822 19.84 -11.69 -20.20
N ASP A 823 19.56 -12.24 -19.02
CA ASP A 823 18.76 -11.56 -18.00
C ASP A 823 19.36 -10.22 -17.59
N GLU A 824 20.68 -10.12 -17.51
CA GLU A 824 21.39 -8.87 -17.20
C GLU A 824 21.15 -7.78 -18.25
N GLU A 825 21.09 -8.15 -19.53
CA GLU A 825 20.82 -7.18 -20.59
C GLU A 825 19.39 -6.63 -20.49
N ILE A 826 18.42 -7.52 -20.22
CA ILE A 826 17.01 -7.15 -20.05
C ILE A 826 16.87 -6.14 -18.90
N PHE A 827 17.46 -6.47 -17.76
CA PHE A 827 17.41 -5.61 -16.58
C PHE A 827 18.12 -4.27 -16.80
N GLU A 828 19.34 -4.28 -17.33
CA GLU A 828 20.10 -3.05 -17.54
C GLU A 828 19.39 -2.12 -18.52
N ARG A 829 18.88 -2.62 -19.65
CA ARG A 829 18.16 -1.77 -20.61
C ARG A 829 16.95 -1.07 -19.96
N ILE A 830 16.16 -1.80 -19.19
CA ILE A 830 14.97 -1.26 -18.50
C ILE A 830 15.38 -0.26 -17.41
N VAL A 831 16.23 -0.67 -16.47
CA VAL A 831 16.55 0.13 -15.28
C VAL A 831 17.37 1.37 -15.65
N LEU A 832 18.34 1.27 -16.57
CA LEU A 832 19.12 2.43 -16.99
C LEU A 832 18.25 3.47 -17.71
N ALA A 833 17.27 3.04 -18.52
CA ALA A 833 16.31 3.96 -19.14
C ALA A 833 15.45 4.67 -18.08
N MET A 834 14.97 3.93 -17.08
CA MET A 834 14.22 4.51 -15.96
C MET A 834 15.07 5.50 -15.14
N VAL A 835 16.32 5.18 -14.81
CA VAL A 835 17.23 6.09 -14.07
C VAL A 835 17.48 7.37 -14.87
N ASN A 836 17.68 7.24 -16.18
CA ASN A 836 17.83 8.39 -17.06
C ASN A 836 16.60 9.29 -17.05
N GLU A 837 15.41 8.70 -17.07
CA GLU A 837 14.15 9.45 -17.01
C GLU A 837 13.93 10.09 -15.64
N ALA A 838 14.28 9.40 -14.54
CA ALA A 838 14.24 9.97 -13.19
C ALA A 838 15.09 11.24 -13.08
N ALA A 839 16.30 11.24 -13.65
CA ALA A 839 17.17 12.42 -13.68
C ALA A 839 16.57 13.58 -14.48
N LYS A 840 15.88 13.31 -15.60
CA LYS A 840 15.16 14.35 -16.36
C LYS A 840 13.98 14.91 -15.56
N ILE A 841 13.17 14.06 -14.93
CA ILE A 841 12.03 14.48 -14.12
C ILE A 841 12.46 15.43 -13.00
N MET A 842 13.57 15.13 -12.33
CA MET A 842 14.15 16.02 -11.33
C MET A 842 14.70 17.31 -11.92
N ALA A 843 15.37 17.23 -13.07
CA ALA A 843 15.91 18.42 -13.75
C ALA A 843 14.80 19.37 -14.24
N ASP A 844 13.68 18.82 -14.71
CA ASP A 844 12.47 19.55 -15.10
C ASP A 844 11.74 20.17 -13.89
N GLY A 845 12.15 19.80 -12.67
CA GLY A 845 11.57 20.28 -11.42
C GLY A 845 10.18 19.73 -11.13
N ILE A 846 9.74 18.68 -11.82
CA ILE A 846 8.42 18.04 -11.63
C ILE A 846 8.28 17.52 -10.20
N ILE A 847 9.36 16.94 -9.67
CA ILE A 847 9.48 16.50 -8.30
C ILE A 847 10.70 17.15 -7.65
N THR A 848 10.62 17.37 -6.35
CA THR A 848 11.71 18.02 -5.60
C THR A 848 12.72 17.04 -5.04
N ASP A 849 12.31 15.80 -4.82
CA ASP A 849 13.09 14.84 -4.06
C ASP A 849 13.11 13.46 -4.72
N ALA A 850 14.31 12.88 -4.83
CA ALA A 850 14.51 11.59 -5.45
C ALA A 850 13.82 10.45 -4.69
N ALA A 851 13.63 10.59 -3.38
CA ALA A 851 13.03 9.52 -2.59
C ALA A 851 11.54 9.30 -2.90
N ASP A 852 10.85 10.31 -3.45
CA ASP A 852 9.49 10.14 -3.94
C ASP A 852 9.46 9.26 -5.21
N ILE A 853 10.48 9.38 -6.08
CA ILE A 853 10.70 8.49 -7.23
C ILE A 853 10.98 7.06 -6.73
N ASP A 854 11.77 6.92 -5.66
CA ASP A 854 12.02 5.63 -5.02
C ASP A 854 10.71 4.98 -4.54
N CYS A 855 9.84 5.72 -3.85
CA CYS A 855 8.52 5.25 -3.45
C CYS A 855 7.67 4.79 -4.65
N ILE A 856 7.67 5.54 -5.76
CA ILE A 856 6.96 5.14 -6.99
C ILE A 856 7.54 3.85 -7.55
N SER A 857 8.86 3.75 -7.65
CA SER A 857 9.51 2.57 -8.22
C SER A 857 9.18 1.31 -7.44
N VAL A 858 9.15 1.39 -6.10
CA VAL A 858 8.87 0.25 -5.22
C VAL A 858 7.37 -0.07 -5.18
N TYR A 859 6.53 0.91 -4.83
CA TYR A 859 5.10 0.67 -4.58
C TYR A 859 4.24 0.71 -5.84
N GLY A 860 4.67 1.39 -6.89
CA GLY A 860 4.00 1.46 -8.18
C GLY A 860 4.48 0.39 -9.17
N PHE A 861 5.80 0.18 -9.28
CA PHE A 861 6.39 -0.71 -10.30
C PHE A 861 7.04 -1.97 -9.73
N GLY A 862 6.98 -2.17 -8.42
CA GLY A 862 7.45 -3.40 -7.80
C GLY A 862 8.96 -3.58 -7.75
N PHE A 863 9.73 -2.49 -7.85
CA PHE A 863 11.18 -2.52 -7.61
C PHE A 863 11.48 -3.10 -6.22
N PRO A 864 12.55 -3.91 -6.04
CA PRO A 864 12.86 -4.55 -4.77
C PRO A 864 13.08 -3.54 -3.63
N ALA A 865 12.18 -3.55 -2.64
CA ALA A 865 12.20 -2.61 -1.52
C ALA A 865 13.51 -2.66 -0.69
N TRP A 866 14.12 -3.84 -0.56
CA TRP A 866 15.38 -4.03 0.15
C TRP A 866 16.59 -3.41 -0.58
N LYS A 867 16.41 -2.91 -1.82
CA LYS A 867 17.37 -2.09 -2.56
C LYS A 867 17.01 -0.59 -2.54
N GLY A 868 16.02 -0.19 -1.75
CA GLY A 868 15.68 1.21 -1.44
C GLY A 868 14.88 1.96 -2.50
N GLY A 869 14.86 1.49 -3.74
CA GLY A 869 14.20 2.16 -4.87
C GLY A 869 15.19 2.51 -5.98
N LEU A 870 14.68 3.01 -7.10
CA LEU A 870 15.44 3.27 -8.33
C LEU A 870 16.63 4.23 -8.15
N CYS A 871 16.39 5.40 -7.54
CA CYS A 871 17.40 6.43 -7.29
C CYS A 871 18.34 6.01 -6.15
N TYR A 872 17.81 5.42 -5.07
CA TYR A 872 18.65 4.86 -4.01
C TYR A 872 19.59 3.78 -4.53
N TYR A 873 19.10 2.89 -5.39
CA TYR A 873 19.90 1.86 -6.07
C TYR A 873 20.99 2.49 -6.94
N ALA A 874 20.65 3.54 -7.69
CA ALA A 874 21.61 4.26 -8.52
C ALA A 874 22.74 4.89 -7.68
N ASP A 875 22.41 5.44 -6.51
CA ASP A 875 23.36 6.07 -5.60
C ASP A 875 24.25 5.05 -4.87
N ASN A 876 23.65 4.02 -4.27
CA ASN A 876 24.31 3.21 -3.24
C ASN A 876 24.71 1.80 -3.71
N VAL A 877 24.15 1.31 -4.81
CA VAL A 877 24.34 -0.08 -5.26
C VAL A 877 25.03 -0.14 -6.63
N ALA A 878 24.53 0.60 -7.62
CA ALA A 878 25.09 0.61 -8.96
C ALA A 878 26.22 1.64 -9.13
N GLY A 879 26.03 2.85 -8.58
CA GLY A 879 26.91 3.99 -8.76
C GLY A 879 26.64 4.78 -10.04
N ILE A 880 26.53 6.11 -9.93
CA ILE A 880 26.23 7.01 -11.06
C ILE A 880 27.25 6.89 -12.19
N ASP A 881 28.55 6.81 -11.86
CA ASP A 881 29.61 6.70 -12.86
C ASP A 881 29.46 5.45 -13.73
N LYS A 882 29.18 4.31 -13.08
CA LYS A 882 28.98 3.03 -13.76
C LYS A 882 27.71 3.05 -14.61
N ILE A 883 26.63 3.65 -14.10
CA ILE A 883 25.38 3.82 -14.84
C ILE A 883 25.62 4.60 -16.13
N VAL A 884 26.28 5.76 -16.05
CA VAL A 884 26.55 6.59 -17.23
C VAL A 884 27.44 5.84 -18.25
N GLN A 885 28.47 5.14 -17.79
CA GLN A 885 29.33 4.32 -18.65
C GLN A 885 28.54 3.20 -19.35
N ARG A 886 27.72 2.44 -18.61
CA ARG A 886 26.89 1.36 -19.18
C ARG A 886 25.89 1.91 -20.20
N MET A 887 25.26 3.05 -19.91
CA MET A 887 24.37 3.71 -20.86
C MET A 887 25.09 4.12 -22.16
N GLN A 888 26.31 4.66 -22.08
CA GLN A 888 27.11 4.98 -23.26
C GLN A 888 27.49 3.74 -24.07
N VAL A 889 27.70 2.59 -23.42
CA VAL A 889 27.93 1.32 -24.10
C VAL A 889 26.69 0.91 -24.88
N TYR A 890 25.51 0.88 -24.26
CA TYR A 890 24.26 0.54 -24.95
C TYR A 890 23.91 1.52 -26.06
N HIS A 891 24.05 2.82 -25.82
CA HIS A 891 23.79 3.85 -26.81
C HIS A 891 24.67 3.69 -28.06
N ARG A 892 25.97 3.35 -27.87
CA ARG A 892 26.88 3.09 -29.01
C ARG A 892 26.58 1.77 -29.71
N ALA A 893 26.21 0.72 -28.96
CA ALA A 893 25.98 -0.61 -29.52
C ALA A 893 24.64 -0.73 -30.27
N LEU A 894 23.60 -0.08 -29.77
CA LEU A 894 22.24 -0.16 -30.31
C LEU A 894 21.87 1.07 -31.18
N GLY A 895 22.61 2.16 -31.05
CA GLY A 895 22.33 3.42 -31.74
C GLY A 895 21.37 4.33 -30.98
N SER A 896 21.34 5.62 -31.38
CA SER A 896 20.54 6.67 -30.75
C SER A 896 19.04 6.44 -30.82
N ASP A 897 18.62 5.71 -31.85
CA ASP A 897 17.21 5.47 -32.12
C ASP A 897 16.63 4.39 -31.21
N GLU A 898 17.47 3.51 -30.65
CA GLU A 898 17.00 2.38 -29.85
C GLU A 898 17.23 2.57 -28.34
N PHE A 899 18.39 3.12 -27.95
CA PHE A 899 18.71 3.34 -26.54
C PHE A 899 19.16 4.78 -26.29
N PRO A 900 18.59 5.48 -25.29
CA PRO A 900 18.88 6.90 -25.09
C PRO A 900 20.30 7.12 -24.56
N ALA A 901 20.95 8.18 -25.00
CA ALA A 901 22.18 8.66 -24.37
C ALA A 901 21.91 9.07 -22.90
N PRO A 902 22.93 9.05 -22.02
CA PRO A 902 22.83 9.67 -20.71
C PRO A 902 22.39 11.13 -20.85
N CYS A 903 21.36 11.55 -20.11
CA CYS A 903 20.90 12.92 -20.12
C CYS A 903 21.93 13.86 -19.46
N GLU A 904 21.83 15.15 -19.76
CA GLU A 904 22.75 16.16 -19.22
C GLU A 904 22.74 16.22 -17.70
N ALA A 905 21.61 15.94 -17.07
CA ALA A 905 21.50 15.83 -15.62
C ALA A 905 22.43 14.74 -15.04
N LEU A 906 22.38 13.52 -15.59
CA LEU A 906 23.25 12.42 -15.18
C LEU A 906 24.72 12.69 -15.47
N LYS A 907 25.05 13.28 -16.64
CA LYS A 907 26.43 13.65 -16.97
C LYS A 907 26.98 14.68 -15.98
N LYS A 908 26.19 15.70 -15.63
CA LYS A 908 26.57 16.68 -14.61
C LYS A 908 26.78 16.03 -13.25
N MET A 909 25.92 15.10 -12.85
CA MET A 909 26.08 14.34 -11.61
C MET A 909 27.40 13.55 -11.61
N GLN A 910 27.69 12.81 -12.68
CA GLN A 910 28.95 12.11 -12.87
C GLN A 910 30.17 13.04 -12.74
N THR A 911 30.20 14.12 -13.53
CA THR A 911 31.36 15.05 -13.54
C THR A 911 31.62 15.74 -12.21
N LYS A 912 30.57 15.94 -11.40
CA LYS A 912 30.67 16.61 -10.10
C LYS A 912 30.72 15.65 -8.91
N GLY A 913 30.69 14.33 -9.14
CA GLY A 913 30.61 13.33 -8.08
C GLY A 913 29.34 13.45 -7.22
N LEU A 914 28.23 13.88 -7.83
CA LEU A 914 26.94 14.06 -7.14
C LEU A 914 26.06 12.83 -7.29
N THR A 915 25.16 12.66 -6.33
CA THR A 915 24.19 11.57 -6.21
C THR A 915 22.76 12.14 -6.26
N PHE A 916 21.75 11.30 -6.49
CA PHE A 916 20.34 11.73 -6.45
C PHE A 916 19.96 12.33 -5.09
N SER A 917 20.57 11.82 -4.01
CA SER A 917 20.41 12.32 -2.65
C SER A 917 21.11 13.66 -2.35
N THR A 918 22.16 14.02 -3.09
CA THR A 918 22.97 15.23 -2.83
C THR A 918 22.76 16.34 -3.86
N VAL A 919 22.20 16.00 -5.02
CA VAL A 919 22.02 16.95 -6.11
C VAL A 919 20.91 17.96 -5.78
N SER A 920 21.27 19.25 -5.77
CA SER A 920 20.31 20.33 -5.55
C SER A 920 19.71 20.82 -6.87
N ARG A 921 18.52 21.44 -6.79
CA ARG A 921 17.84 22.05 -7.95
C ARG A 921 18.72 23.04 -8.72
N SER A 922 19.61 23.76 -8.03
CA SER A 922 20.50 24.75 -8.67
C SER A 922 21.52 24.09 -9.60
N VAL A 923 21.89 22.84 -9.36
CA VAL A 923 22.80 22.07 -10.24
C VAL A 923 22.12 21.70 -11.57
N PHE A 924 20.80 21.48 -11.55
CA PHE A 924 20.03 21.18 -12.75
C PHE A 924 19.60 22.42 -13.53
N SER A 925 19.54 23.59 -12.89
CA SER A 925 19.27 24.83 -13.62
C SER A 925 20.33 25.01 -14.70
N LYS A 926 19.89 25.13 -15.95
CA LYS A 926 20.71 25.79 -16.97
C LYS A 926 21.00 27.17 -16.39
N SER A 927 22.26 27.60 -16.41
CA SER A 927 22.58 29.01 -16.30
C SER A 927 21.58 29.75 -17.19
N ALA A 928 20.65 30.49 -16.59
CA ALA A 928 19.87 31.48 -17.31
C ALA A 928 20.88 32.54 -17.73
N GLY A 929 21.52 32.29 -18.87
CA GLY A 929 22.40 33.24 -19.52
C GLY A 929 21.50 34.20 -20.28
N VAL A 930 21.34 35.38 -19.67
CA VAL A 930 20.82 36.65 -20.20
C VAL A 930 19.34 36.65 -20.61
#